data_AF-A0A1Y5F7Y7-F1
#
_entry.id   AF-A0A1Y5F7Y7-F1
#
_cell.length_a   1.000
_cell.length_b   1.000
_cell.length_c   1.000
_cell.angle_alpha   90.00
_cell.angle_beta   90.00
_cell.angle_gamma   90.00
#
_symmetry.space_group_name_H-M   'P 1'
#
loop_
_entity.id
_entity.type
_entity.pdbx_description
1 polymer ?
#
loop_
_entity_poly.entity_id
_entity_poly.type
_entity_poly.pdbx_seq_one_letter_code
_entity_poly.pdbx_strand_id
1 'polypeptide(L)'
;MDCFMGEAKKFTALLVTSVLLLTSCVGEGGAGKKSRFSENSSSTAQGGSTGGSAGGNGSGATPSTGGTIGGSGGSSIGSQVELMHFVDPFDGTYKKKLTIPKNFTGLLYLSGLNISSLSDKIVYARFVFGKEYEPVTIQGTIARAPGITPQTDVEVLILDMASHPFENLKLSYNLFDYNDYVDEGRVGGLSDIVSNPRDPGLYCRGLHSKDDKTFVSGVGNPLCDDAGEVCKYTYARIEDVGLSFLSGVSLLPFFPSEPHVALASNSYTGDPIATAVKRCLPDSLNKALAQTVLNLDTTAFNTSGTSLVAGTQVDSVNGDSCLVGEDCYSYFGPYRDIDKGAWQITSAAVYSDVNVTTAPTGIFKKSFGTTGYESLMFPRFGKMDINSNIEYIGSSTPFTGTSFAKTFLASAGNTEYMNGCNIRATNYDSNTQEGISSCNVTARVELFYKDINGNETIITASNNIVLQLIRSSLTDYKGEEVLYTSMKTCSSSQTCGVSECCFNNRCWSKELVSQCLEDVPVVGNKGIGISCATDYECSSLCCNQTTGTCAVHINTATDQVFCSKSPGQACVAKEWCRQENIPNCFKVKTGSDNMGQPTCALRCYNVPTFGNCTSGTCTPPAIPAVPAFDPANPDCSDAIDPPTFN
;
A
#
# COMPACT_ATOMS: atom_id res chain seq x y z
N MET A 1 32.05 46.64 -39.44
CA MET A 1 32.13 45.51 -40.39
C MET A 1 31.06 44.52 -39.95
N ASP A 2 29.81 45.00 -39.92
CA ASP A 2 28.75 44.49 -39.03
C ASP A 2 27.46 44.27 -39.81
N CYS A 3 27.52 43.45 -40.85
CA CYS A 3 26.33 43.07 -41.62
C CYS A 3 26.19 41.57 -41.90
N PHE A 4 27.08 40.72 -41.37
CA PHE A 4 27.08 39.27 -41.67
C PHE A 4 26.81 38.34 -40.48
N MET A 5 26.68 38.84 -39.25
CA MET A 5 26.48 37.99 -38.04
C MET A 5 25.02 37.71 -37.68
N GLY A 6 24.05 38.35 -38.34
CA GLY A 6 22.62 38.18 -38.07
C GLY A 6 21.98 36.96 -38.71
N GLU A 7 22.44 36.54 -39.89
CA GLU A 7 21.82 35.43 -40.65
C GLU A 7 22.29 34.05 -40.19
N ALA A 8 23.55 33.90 -39.74
CA ALA A 8 24.08 32.63 -39.26
C ALA A 8 23.38 32.12 -37.99
N LYS A 9 22.96 33.02 -37.08
CA LYS A 9 22.23 32.64 -35.85
C LYS A 9 20.79 32.21 -36.12
N LYS A 10 20.13 32.81 -37.12
CA LYS A 10 18.76 32.42 -37.51
C LYS A 10 18.74 31.09 -38.25
N PHE A 11 19.74 30.81 -39.08
CA PHE A 11 19.85 29.53 -39.79
C PHE A 11 20.15 28.37 -38.84
N THR A 12 21.01 28.58 -37.83
CA THR A 12 21.34 27.55 -36.83
C THR A 12 20.16 27.27 -35.90
N ALA A 13 19.40 28.29 -35.50
CA ALA A 13 18.17 28.10 -34.71
C ALA A 13 17.11 27.34 -35.52
N LEU A 14 16.89 27.67 -36.80
CA LEU A 14 15.91 26.98 -37.64
C LEU A 14 16.28 25.51 -37.90
N LEU A 15 17.58 25.20 -38.00
CA LEU A 15 18.07 23.83 -38.18
C LEU A 15 17.90 22.99 -36.91
N VAL A 16 18.11 23.58 -35.73
CA VAL A 16 17.91 22.89 -34.44
C VAL A 16 16.44 22.65 -34.15
N THR A 17 15.54 23.60 -34.46
CA THR A 17 14.08 23.39 -34.31
C THR A 17 13.53 22.38 -35.32
N SER A 18 14.11 22.29 -36.53
CA SER A 18 13.70 21.29 -37.53
C SER A 18 14.15 19.86 -37.18
N VAL A 19 15.27 19.71 -36.46
CA VAL A 19 15.74 18.40 -35.96
C VAL A 19 14.94 17.94 -34.73
N LEU A 20 14.45 18.87 -33.89
CA LEU A 20 13.55 18.58 -32.76
C LEU A 20 12.12 18.22 -33.17
N LEU A 21 11.67 18.63 -34.37
CA LEU A 21 10.35 18.26 -34.92
C LEU A 21 10.35 16.91 -35.66
N LEU A 22 11.53 16.32 -35.92
CA LEU A 22 11.66 15.02 -36.61
C LEU A 22 11.86 13.83 -35.64
N THR A 23 11.86 14.05 -34.32
CA THR A 23 11.96 12.98 -33.31
C THR A 23 10.68 12.78 -32.48
N SER A 24 9.58 13.46 -32.84
CA SER A 24 8.27 13.29 -32.20
C SER A 24 7.29 12.54 -33.09
N CYS A 25 7.66 11.34 -33.55
CA CYS A 25 6.77 10.27 -34.00
C CYS A 25 7.62 9.07 -34.46
N VAL A 26 8.01 8.20 -33.53
CA VAL A 26 8.27 6.78 -33.84
C VAL A 26 7.58 5.97 -32.75
N GLY A 27 6.43 5.40 -33.11
CA GLY A 27 5.89 4.25 -32.41
C GLY A 27 6.55 2.99 -32.98
N GLU A 28 6.89 2.04 -32.12
CA GLU A 28 6.96 0.64 -32.50
C GLU A 28 5.82 -0.09 -31.82
N GLY A 29 4.75 -0.27 -32.59
CA GLY A 29 3.75 -1.27 -32.33
C GLY A 29 4.37 -2.64 -32.52
N GLY A 30 4.43 -3.43 -31.45
CA GLY A 30 4.59 -4.87 -31.55
C GLY A 30 3.42 -5.43 -32.35
N ALA A 31 3.73 -6.07 -33.48
CA ALA A 31 2.76 -6.73 -34.33
C ALA A 31 1.87 -7.68 -33.51
N GLY A 32 0.57 -7.42 -33.52
CA GLY A 32 -0.43 -8.32 -32.96
C GLY A 32 -0.37 -9.67 -33.67
N LYS A 33 0.18 -10.68 -33.00
CA LYS A 33 -0.06 -12.08 -33.35
C LYS A 33 -1.33 -12.53 -32.65
N LYS A 34 -2.33 -12.91 -33.44
CA LYS A 34 -3.51 -13.65 -32.99
C LYS A 34 -3.05 -14.90 -32.22
N SER A 35 -3.33 -14.98 -30.92
CA SER A 35 -3.23 -16.24 -30.18
C SER A 35 -4.39 -17.14 -30.63
N ARG A 36 -4.10 -18.10 -31.50
CA ARG A 36 -4.99 -19.26 -31.70
C ARG A 36 -4.62 -20.28 -30.64
N PHE A 37 -5.32 -20.25 -29.51
CA PHE A 37 -5.46 -21.46 -28.69
C PHE A 37 -6.53 -22.33 -29.37
N SER A 38 -6.06 -23.35 -30.08
CA SER A 38 -6.85 -24.52 -30.44
C SER A 38 -6.46 -25.60 -29.44
N GLU A 39 -7.29 -25.81 -28.42
CA GLU A 39 -7.31 -27.10 -27.74
C GLU A 39 -7.62 -28.16 -28.79
N ASN A 40 -6.68 -29.06 -29.05
CA ASN A 40 -7.00 -30.31 -29.72
C ASN A 40 -6.38 -31.44 -28.92
N SER A 41 -7.24 -32.09 -28.16
CA SER A 41 -7.03 -33.42 -27.61
C SER A 41 -6.48 -34.33 -28.71
N SER A 42 -5.26 -34.85 -28.55
CA SER A 42 -4.74 -35.90 -29.42
C SER A 42 -4.67 -37.21 -28.64
N SER A 43 -5.69 -38.03 -28.86
CA SER A 43 -5.55 -39.48 -28.87
C SER A 43 -4.70 -39.88 -30.09
N THR A 44 -3.57 -40.54 -29.83
CA THR A 44 -2.96 -41.64 -30.61
C THR A 44 -3.08 -41.64 -32.15
N ALA A 45 -1.94 -41.57 -32.86
CA ALA A 45 -1.36 -42.70 -33.61
C ALA A 45 -0.16 -42.27 -34.51
N GLN A 46 0.96 -42.97 -34.32
CA GLN A 46 1.99 -43.39 -35.29
C GLN A 46 2.36 -42.52 -36.51
N GLY A 47 3.67 -42.22 -36.60
CA GLY A 47 4.48 -42.63 -37.76
C GLY A 47 5.27 -41.55 -38.51
N GLY A 48 6.61 -41.60 -38.37
CA GLY A 48 7.52 -41.55 -39.53
C GLY A 48 8.13 -40.22 -40.00
N SER A 49 9.38 -40.00 -39.57
CA SER A 49 10.58 -39.69 -40.40
C SER A 49 10.68 -38.43 -41.29
N THR A 50 11.67 -37.59 -40.91
CA THR A 50 12.75 -36.96 -41.70
C THR A 50 12.46 -35.99 -42.88
N GLY A 51 13.02 -34.77 -42.75
CA GLY A 51 14.03 -34.27 -43.69
C GLY A 51 13.76 -32.96 -44.44
N GLY A 52 14.65 -31.97 -44.26
CA GLY A 52 15.30 -31.28 -45.38
C GLY A 52 14.74 -29.93 -45.88
N SER A 53 15.40 -28.85 -45.46
CA SER A 53 15.96 -27.72 -46.23
C SER A 53 15.24 -27.05 -47.42
N ALA A 54 15.43 -25.71 -47.43
CA ALA A 54 15.69 -24.81 -48.56
C ALA A 54 14.54 -23.92 -49.09
N GLY A 55 14.66 -22.62 -48.77
CA GLY A 55 14.79 -21.48 -49.69
C GLY A 55 13.84 -21.34 -50.89
N GLY A 56 13.14 -20.20 -50.96
CA GLY A 56 12.50 -19.75 -52.21
C GLY A 56 11.77 -18.41 -52.08
N ASN A 57 12.33 -17.38 -52.71
CA ASN A 57 11.79 -16.04 -52.87
C ASN A 57 10.48 -15.99 -53.69
N GLY A 58 9.57 -15.09 -53.26
CA GLY A 58 8.87 -14.10 -54.09
C GLY A 58 7.87 -14.54 -55.15
N SER A 59 6.64 -13.99 -55.09
CA SER A 59 6.12 -13.03 -56.09
C SER A 59 4.61 -12.79 -55.99
N GLY A 60 4.23 -11.52 -56.06
CA GLY A 60 3.19 -11.02 -56.97
C GLY A 60 1.74 -11.40 -56.69
N ALA A 61 1.01 -10.54 -55.98
CA ALA A 61 -0.45 -10.50 -56.02
C ALA A 61 -0.90 -9.76 -57.30
N THR A 62 -1.54 -10.48 -58.21
CA THR A 62 -2.39 -9.90 -59.26
C THR A 62 -3.87 -9.94 -58.83
N PRO A 63 -4.67 -8.92 -59.15
CA PRO A 63 -6.07 -8.87 -58.78
C PRO A 63 -6.91 -9.64 -59.81
N SER A 64 -7.61 -10.68 -59.37
CA SER A 64 -8.64 -11.36 -60.16
C SER A 64 -10.02 -10.90 -59.72
N THR A 65 -10.69 -10.21 -60.63
CA THR A 65 -12.10 -9.85 -60.61
C THR A 65 -12.96 -11.04 -61.00
N GLY A 66 -14.08 -11.24 -60.30
CA GLY A 66 -15.28 -11.93 -60.81
C GLY A 66 -15.58 -13.29 -60.19
N GLY A 67 -16.48 -13.32 -59.20
CA GLY A 67 -17.01 -14.56 -58.63
C GLY A 67 -18.18 -14.34 -57.67
N THR A 68 -19.36 -14.08 -58.25
CA THR A 68 -20.71 -14.48 -57.76
C THR A 68 -21.07 -14.30 -56.28
N ILE A 69 -22.01 -13.37 -56.06
CA ILE A 69 -22.83 -13.27 -54.85
C ILE A 69 -23.71 -14.52 -54.75
N GLY A 70 -23.35 -15.43 -53.84
CA GLY A 70 -24.20 -16.51 -53.34
C GLY A 70 -24.52 -16.24 -51.88
N GLY A 71 -25.72 -15.72 -51.60
CA GLY A 71 -26.21 -15.55 -50.25
C GLY A 71 -26.62 -16.88 -49.63
N SER A 72 -25.97 -17.25 -48.52
CA SER A 72 -26.60 -17.84 -47.33
C SER A 72 -25.50 -18.13 -46.30
N GLY A 73 -25.72 -17.71 -45.06
CA GLY A 73 -24.76 -17.85 -43.97
C GLY A 73 -23.89 -16.62 -43.78
N GLY A 74 -24.52 -15.47 -43.52
CA GLY A 74 -23.84 -14.36 -42.86
C GLY A 74 -23.37 -14.83 -41.49
N SER A 75 -22.18 -15.43 -41.44
CA SER A 75 -21.39 -15.46 -40.23
C SER A 75 -21.05 -14.00 -39.97
N SER A 76 -21.85 -13.35 -39.13
CA SER A 76 -21.46 -12.09 -38.53
C SER A 76 -20.05 -12.31 -38.01
N ILE A 77 -19.08 -11.59 -38.56
CA ILE A 77 -17.79 -11.41 -37.90
C ILE A 77 -18.17 -10.67 -36.61
N GLY A 78 -18.51 -11.43 -35.56
CA GLY A 78 -18.80 -10.89 -34.26
C GLY A 78 -17.54 -10.13 -33.85
N SER A 79 -17.67 -8.82 -33.70
CA SER A 79 -16.55 -7.97 -33.36
C SER A 79 -16.05 -8.42 -31.98
N GLN A 80 -14.85 -9.01 -31.95
CA GLN A 80 -14.28 -9.59 -30.74
C GLN A 80 -14.12 -8.47 -29.70
N VAL A 81 -14.62 -8.71 -28.49
CA VAL A 81 -14.48 -7.75 -27.38
C VAL A 81 -13.04 -7.81 -26.86
N GLU A 82 -12.41 -6.66 -26.69
CA GLU A 82 -11.03 -6.56 -26.21
C GLU A 82 -10.91 -5.51 -25.10
N LEU A 83 -10.29 -5.88 -23.99
CA LEU A 83 -9.98 -4.98 -22.88
C LEU A 83 -8.65 -4.26 -23.11
N MET A 84 -8.66 -2.93 -23.07
CA MET A 84 -7.53 -2.09 -23.47
C MET A 84 -6.89 -1.34 -22.31
N HIS A 85 -7.69 -0.67 -21.47
CA HIS A 85 -7.18 0.17 -20.39
C HIS A 85 -8.11 0.16 -19.16
N PHE A 86 -7.54 0.52 -18.02
CA PHE A 86 -8.28 1.04 -16.88
C PHE A 86 -8.38 2.56 -16.99
N VAL A 87 -9.45 3.15 -16.46
CA VAL A 87 -9.44 4.58 -16.12
C VAL A 87 -9.01 4.70 -14.67
N ASP A 88 -7.96 5.46 -14.42
CA ASP A 88 -7.47 5.70 -13.06
C ASP A 88 -8.50 6.56 -12.30
N PRO A 89 -9.03 6.08 -11.17
CA PRO A 89 -10.05 6.80 -10.41
C PRO A 89 -9.52 8.08 -9.74
N PHE A 90 -8.20 8.26 -9.64
CA PHE A 90 -7.58 9.41 -8.96
C PHE A 90 -7.25 10.57 -9.89
N ASP A 91 -6.91 10.30 -11.15
CA ASP A 91 -6.52 11.34 -12.12
C ASP A 91 -7.34 11.30 -13.43
N GLY A 92 -8.20 10.29 -13.62
CA GLY A 92 -9.07 10.15 -14.79
C GLY A 92 -8.35 9.70 -16.07
N THR A 93 -7.06 9.35 -16.01
CA THR A 93 -6.27 8.98 -17.18
C THR A 93 -6.38 7.49 -17.51
N TYR A 94 -6.15 7.15 -18.78
CA TYR A 94 -6.20 5.77 -19.25
C TYR A 94 -4.85 5.07 -19.03
N LYS A 95 -4.84 4.00 -18.23
CA LYS A 95 -3.62 3.25 -17.88
C LYS A 95 -3.77 1.76 -18.16
N LYS A 96 -2.71 1.14 -18.70
CA LYS A 96 -2.62 -0.33 -18.80
C LYS A 96 -2.29 -0.98 -17.47
N LYS A 97 -1.57 -0.27 -16.59
CA LYS A 97 -1.24 -0.67 -15.24
C LYS A 97 -1.92 0.29 -14.27
N LEU A 98 -2.75 -0.22 -13.38
CA LEU A 98 -3.41 0.57 -12.35
C LEU A 98 -3.05 0.03 -10.97
N THR A 99 -2.66 0.92 -10.06
CA THR A 99 -2.37 0.58 -8.66
C THR A 99 -3.43 1.19 -7.75
N ILE A 100 -4.18 0.36 -7.03
CA ILE A 100 -5.21 0.80 -6.06
C ILE A 100 -5.01 0.12 -4.70
N PRO A 101 -5.42 0.75 -3.59
CA PRO A 101 -5.45 0.09 -2.30
C PRO A 101 -6.58 -0.95 -2.26
N LYS A 102 -6.41 -2.01 -1.46
CA LYS A 102 -7.40 -3.09 -1.37
C LYS A 102 -8.77 -2.65 -0.79
N ASN A 103 -8.79 -1.57 -0.01
CA ASN A 103 -10.01 -0.97 0.56
C ASN A 103 -10.59 0.12 -0.35
N PHE A 104 -10.22 0.16 -1.63
CA PHE A 104 -10.77 1.13 -2.57
C PHE A 104 -12.30 0.98 -2.67
N THR A 105 -13.00 2.05 -2.29
CA THR A 105 -14.44 2.23 -2.47
C THR A 105 -14.67 3.15 -3.65
N GLY A 106 -15.64 2.84 -4.52
CA GLY A 106 -15.96 3.68 -5.67
C GLY A 106 -16.19 2.90 -6.95
N LEU A 107 -16.13 3.59 -8.08
CA LEU A 107 -16.36 3.00 -9.39
C LEU A 107 -15.01 2.77 -10.08
N LEU A 108 -14.77 1.53 -10.50
CA LEU A 108 -13.62 1.17 -11.32
C LEU A 108 -14.07 1.01 -12.76
N TYR A 109 -13.40 1.71 -13.70
CA TYR A 109 -13.79 1.71 -15.10
C TYR A 109 -12.78 0.94 -15.94
N LEU A 110 -13.30 0.04 -16.76
CA LEU A 110 -12.56 -0.73 -17.77
C LEU A 110 -12.98 -0.26 -19.16
N SER A 111 -12.03 0.15 -19.99
CA SER A 111 -12.29 0.53 -21.38
C SER A 111 -11.77 -0.50 -22.36
N GLY A 112 -12.42 -0.60 -23.51
CA GLY A 112 -12.14 -1.64 -24.49
C GLY A 112 -12.89 -1.46 -25.81
N LEU A 113 -12.58 -2.33 -26.75
CA LEU A 113 -13.21 -2.35 -28.07
C LEU A 113 -14.44 -3.26 -28.06
N ASN A 114 -15.50 -2.84 -28.76
CA ASN A 114 -16.75 -3.59 -28.95
C ASN A 114 -17.51 -3.94 -27.66
N ILE A 115 -17.28 -3.22 -26.55
CA ILE A 115 -17.98 -3.46 -25.27
C ILE A 115 -19.51 -3.27 -25.41
N SER A 116 -19.99 -2.37 -26.29
CA SER A 116 -21.42 -2.21 -26.61
C SER A 116 -22.13 -3.49 -26.98
N SER A 117 -21.45 -4.43 -27.65
CA SER A 117 -22.05 -5.68 -28.08
C SER A 117 -22.57 -6.54 -26.91
N LEU A 118 -22.20 -6.18 -25.69
CA LEU A 118 -22.56 -6.86 -24.45
C LEU A 118 -23.69 -6.18 -23.67
N SER A 119 -24.29 -5.09 -24.18
CA SER A 119 -25.35 -4.31 -23.48
C SER A 119 -26.53 -5.16 -23.01
N ASP A 120 -26.84 -6.22 -23.74
CA ASP A 120 -28.01 -7.07 -23.50
C ASP A 120 -27.70 -8.23 -22.53
N LYS A 121 -26.50 -8.27 -21.96
CA LYS A 121 -26.02 -9.33 -21.08
C LYS A 121 -25.60 -8.78 -19.73
N ILE A 122 -25.81 -9.58 -18.67
CA ILE A 122 -25.18 -9.31 -17.37
C ILE A 122 -23.73 -9.76 -17.46
N VAL A 123 -22.81 -8.79 -17.46
CA VAL A 123 -21.38 -9.03 -17.60
C VAL A 123 -20.72 -9.03 -16.23
N TYR A 124 -19.76 -9.94 -16.06
CA TYR A 124 -18.90 -10.04 -14.89
C TYR A 124 -17.45 -9.88 -15.32
N ALA A 125 -16.68 -9.14 -14.51
CA ALA A 125 -15.24 -9.06 -14.61
C ALA A 125 -14.61 -9.95 -13.53
N ARG A 126 -13.74 -10.89 -13.93
CA ARG A 126 -12.95 -11.72 -13.04
C ARG A 126 -11.48 -11.31 -13.09
N PHE A 127 -10.97 -10.86 -11.96
CA PHE A 127 -9.57 -10.54 -11.74
C PHE A 127 -8.88 -11.78 -11.17
N VAL A 128 -7.86 -12.29 -11.85
CA VAL A 128 -7.12 -13.48 -11.43
C VAL A 128 -5.77 -13.03 -10.86
N PHE A 129 -5.58 -13.16 -9.55
CA PHE A 129 -4.44 -12.60 -8.82
C PHE A 129 -3.32 -13.61 -8.56
N GLY A 130 -2.09 -13.12 -8.72
CA GLY A 130 -0.84 -13.79 -8.35
C GLY A 130 -0.55 -15.08 -9.09
N LYS A 131 0.46 -15.80 -8.60
CA LYS A 131 0.87 -17.12 -9.08
C LYS A 131 -0.16 -18.21 -8.73
N GLU A 132 -0.91 -18.00 -7.65
CA GLU A 132 -1.96 -18.91 -7.17
C GLU A 132 -3.26 -18.82 -7.98
N TYR A 133 -3.36 -17.85 -8.89
CA TYR A 133 -4.54 -17.60 -9.72
C TYR A 133 -5.84 -17.42 -8.92
N GLU A 134 -5.79 -16.69 -7.82
CA GLU A 134 -6.95 -16.42 -6.96
C GLU A 134 -7.98 -15.53 -7.69
N PRO A 135 -9.21 -16.00 -7.96
CA PRO A 135 -10.18 -15.25 -8.73
C PRO A 135 -11.07 -14.36 -7.84
N VAL A 136 -11.19 -13.08 -8.19
CA VAL A 136 -12.18 -12.16 -7.63
C VAL A 136 -13.14 -11.72 -8.73
N THR A 137 -14.43 -11.96 -8.54
CA THR A 137 -15.46 -11.66 -9.53
C THR A 137 -16.30 -10.46 -9.09
N ILE A 138 -16.47 -9.50 -10.00
CA ILE A 138 -17.25 -8.29 -9.78
C ILE A 138 -18.25 -8.15 -10.92
N GLN A 139 -19.50 -7.86 -10.58
CA GLN A 139 -20.52 -7.58 -11.57
C GLN A 139 -20.27 -6.20 -12.19
N GLY A 140 -20.32 -6.12 -13.52
CA GLY A 140 -20.11 -4.89 -14.25
C GLY A 140 -21.37 -4.40 -14.95
N THR A 141 -21.50 -3.08 -15.05
CA THR A 141 -22.54 -2.40 -15.82
C THR A 141 -21.90 -1.66 -16.98
N ILE A 142 -22.45 -1.81 -18.18
CA ILE A 142 -21.95 -1.12 -19.37
C ILE A 142 -22.58 0.27 -19.44
N ALA A 143 -21.76 1.29 -19.61
CA ALA A 143 -22.21 2.66 -19.77
C ALA A 143 -21.32 3.43 -20.75
N ARG A 144 -21.74 4.65 -21.09
CA ARG A 144 -20.93 5.59 -21.86
C ARG A 144 -20.28 6.59 -20.92
N ALA A 145 -18.98 6.80 -21.10
CA ALA A 145 -18.21 7.85 -20.44
C ALA A 145 -17.66 8.82 -21.48
N PRO A 146 -17.48 10.11 -21.13
CA PRO A 146 -16.78 11.06 -21.99
C PRO A 146 -15.36 10.56 -22.25
N GLY A 147 -14.94 10.56 -23.51
CA GLY A 147 -13.57 10.27 -23.92
C GLY A 147 -12.61 11.41 -23.59
N ILE A 148 -11.32 11.21 -23.90
CA ILE A 148 -10.26 12.21 -23.67
C ILE A 148 -10.54 13.54 -24.39
N THR A 149 -11.34 13.51 -25.47
CA THR A 149 -11.88 14.73 -26.09
C THR A 149 -13.39 14.81 -25.87
N PRO A 150 -13.97 16.01 -25.64
CA PRO A 150 -15.42 16.19 -25.41
C PRO A 150 -16.32 15.76 -26.59
N GLN A 151 -15.73 15.36 -27.72
CA GLN A 151 -16.40 14.98 -28.96
C GLN A 151 -16.46 13.46 -29.16
N THR A 152 -15.81 12.68 -28.27
CA THR A 152 -15.74 11.22 -28.37
C THR A 152 -16.36 10.60 -27.14
N ASP A 153 -17.42 9.81 -27.29
CA ASP A 153 -17.93 8.96 -26.21
C ASP A 153 -17.21 7.61 -26.26
N VAL A 154 -16.72 7.14 -25.11
CA VAL A 154 -16.11 5.82 -24.97
C VAL A 154 -17.02 4.94 -24.13
N GLU A 155 -17.28 3.74 -24.61
CA GLU A 155 -18.05 2.75 -23.84
C GLU A 155 -17.12 2.07 -22.83
N VAL A 156 -17.57 2.05 -21.59
CA VAL A 156 -16.80 1.56 -20.44
C VAL A 156 -17.64 0.54 -19.69
N LEU A 157 -16.96 -0.47 -19.17
CA LEU A 157 -17.50 -1.37 -18.16
C LEU A 157 -17.22 -0.75 -16.79
N ILE A 158 -18.28 -0.39 -16.08
CA ILE A 158 -18.25 0.15 -14.73
C ILE A 158 -18.38 -0.99 -13.74
N LEU A 159 -17.43 -1.11 -12.84
CA LEU A 159 -17.42 -2.05 -11.73
C LEU A 159 -17.68 -1.29 -10.43
N ASP A 160 -18.68 -1.74 -9.68
CA ASP A 160 -18.99 -1.17 -8.37
C ASP A 160 -18.15 -1.84 -7.27
N MET A 161 -17.32 -1.05 -6.60
CA MET A 161 -16.42 -1.48 -5.54
C MET A 161 -17.00 -1.25 -4.14
N ALA A 162 -18.26 -0.83 -4.00
CA ALA A 162 -18.91 -0.58 -2.71
C ALA A 162 -18.91 -1.82 -1.79
N SER A 163 -18.90 -3.02 -2.36
CA SER A 163 -18.81 -4.29 -1.61
C SER A 163 -17.41 -4.64 -1.10
N HIS A 164 -16.40 -3.78 -1.33
CA HIS A 164 -15.00 -4.00 -0.95
C HIS A 164 -14.45 -5.37 -1.38
N PRO A 165 -14.57 -5.74 -2.68
CA PRO A 165 -14.28 -7.10 -3.14
C PRO A 165 -12.81 -7.52 -2.98
N PHE A 166 -11.88 -6.57 -2.75
CA PHE A 166 -10.45 -6.84 -2.56
C PHE A 166 -9.99 -6.80 -1.10
N GLU A 167 -10.84 -6.39 -0.16
CA GLU A 167 -10.43 -6.11 1.24
C GLU A 167 -9.84 -7.34 1.93
N ASN A 168 -10.41 -8.52 1.70
CA ASN A 168 -9.95 -9.78 2.30
C ASN A 168 -8.83 -10.47 1.52
N LEU A 169 -8.40 -9.91 0.38
CA LEU A 169 -7.33 -10.50 -0.42
C LEU A 169 -5.99 -10.34 0.31
N LYS A 170 -5.28 -11.45 0.53
CA LYS A 170 -3.96 -11.41 1.17
C LYS A 170 -2.90 -10.86 0.21
N LEU A 171 -2.12 -9.87 0.66
CA LEU A 171 -1.01 -9.31 -0.12
C LEU A 171 0.28 -10.09 0.13
N SER A 172 0.45 -11.19 -0.60
CA SER A 172 1.54 -12.15 -0.35
C SER A 172 2.87 -11.82 -1.05
N TYR A 173 2.92 -10.73 -1.82
CA TYR A 173 4.06 -10.36 -2.66
C TYR A 173 4.63 -8.99 -2.28
N ASN A 174 5.80 -8.65 -2.84
CA ASN A 174 6.51 -7.42 -2.52
C ASN A 174 6.63 -6.49 -3.74
N LEU A 175 6.55 -5.18 -3.47
CA LEU A 175 6.80 -4.10 -4.42
C LEU A 175 8.30 -3.86 -4.58
N PHE A 176 8.71 -3.72 -5.83
CA PHE A 176 10.05 -3.34 -6.23
C PHE A 176 10.02 -2.05 -7.02
N ASP A 177 11.01 -1.20 -6.77
CA ASP A 177 11.17 0.09 -7.38
C ASP A 177 12.13 0.03 -8.58
N TYR A 178 11.56 0.26 -9.77
CA TYR A 178 12.27 0.21 -11.05
C TYR A 178 12.40 1.59 -11.71
N ASN A 179 12.40 2.67 -10.94
CA ASN A 179 12.74 3.98 -11.47
C ASN A 179 14.23 4.05 -11.86
N ASP A 180 14.57 4.88 -12.85
CA ASP A 180 15.86 4.77 -13.57
C ASP A 180 17.10 5.33 -12.81
N TYR A 181 16.94 5.77 -11.56
CA TYR A 181 17.99 6.25 -10.63
C TYR A 181 19.23 6.88 -11.29
N VAL A 182 18.99 7.81 -12.22
CA VAL A 182 20.02 8.29 -13.16
C VAL A 182 21.13 9.09 -12.49
N ASP A 183 20.89 9.55 -11.26
CA ASP A 183 21.85 10.31 -10.46
C ASP A 183 22.39 9.52 -9.26
N GLU A 184 22.27 8.19 -9.27
CA GLU A 184 22.86 7.35 -8.22
C GLU A 184 24.38 7.57 -8.09
N GLY A 185 24.85 7.70 -6.85
CA GLY A 185 26.24 8.01 -6.52
C GLY A 185 26.64 9.48 -6.70
N ARG A 186 25.71 10.37 -7.09
CA ARG A 186 25.94 11.82 -7.15
C ARG A 186 25.38 12.55 -5.94
N VAL A 187 26.07 13.60 -5.50
CA VAL A 187 25.56 14.54 -4.50
C VAL A 187 24.34 15.24 -5.09
N GLY A 188 23.17 15.05 -4.47
CA GLY A 188 21.91 15.64 -4.91
C GLY A 188 21.06 14.77 -5.85
N GLY A 189 21.45 13.51 -6.12
CA GLY A 189 20.68 12.57 -6.94
C GLY A 189 19.41 12.05 -6.27
N LEU A 190 18.54 12.95 -5.82
CA LEU A 190 17.37 12.65 -4.97
C LEU A 190 16.05 12.62 -5.76
N SER A 191 16.06 12.97 -7.04
CA SER A 191 14.86 13.18 -7.86
C SER A 191 14.01 11.92 -7.99
N ASP A 192 14.64 10.75 -7.92
CA ASP A 192 14.02 9.46 -8.24
C ASP A 192 13.64 8.67 -6.98
N ILE A 193 13.76 9.26 -5.78
CA ILE A 193 13.32 8.60 -4.54
C ILE A 193 11.80 8.66 -4.45
N VAL A 194 11.18 7.49 -4.53
CA VAL A 194 9.72 7.36 -4.42
C VAL A 194 9.29 7.09 -2.99
N SER A 195 8.27 7.82 -2.54
CA SER A 195 7.59 7.60 -1.26
C SER A 195 6.15 7.11 -1.41
N ASN A 196 5.54 7.28 -2.59
CA ASN A 196 4.15 6.90 -2.86
C ASN A 196 4.08 5.47 -3.41
N PRO A 197 3.40 4.52 -2.73
CA PRO A 197 3.27 3.14 -3.21
C PRO A 197 2.44 2.98 -4.50
N ARG A 198 1.78 4.06 -4.98
CA ARG A 198 1.05 4.08 -6.25
C ARG A 198 1.89 4.55 -7.45
N ASP A 199 3.16 4.85 -7.24
CA ASP A 199 4.05 5.31 -8.31
C ASP A 199 4.11 4.28 -9.46
N PRO A 200 4.05 4.73 -10.73
CA PRO A 200 4.01 3.84 -11.90
C PRO A 200 5.29 3.02 -12.07
N GLY A 201 6.42 3.46 -11.51
CA GLY A 201 7.70 2.75 -11.50
C GLY A 201 7.76 1.56 -10.53
N LEU A 202 6.73 1.35 -9.70
CA LEU A 202 6.71 0.26 -8.69
C LEU A 202 5.97 -0.99 -9.17
N TYR A 203 6.64 -2.14 -9.19
CA TYR A 203 6.09 -3.38 -9.72
C TYR A 203 6.00 -4.46 -8.64
N CYS A 204 4.83 -5.09 -8.57
CA CYS A 204 4.58 -6.20 -7.67
C CYS A 204 5.09 -7.52 -8.28
N ARG A 205 6.04 -8.17 -7.61
CA ARG A 205 6.60 -9.45 -8.07
C ARG A 205 5.75 -10.63 -7.61
N GLY A 206 4.70 -10.94 -8.36
CA GLY A 206 3.72 -11.96 -7.99
C GLY A 206 3.29 -12.94 -9.08
N LEU A 207 3.87 -12.89 -10.28
CA LEU A 207 3.40 -13.67 -11.43
C LEU A 207 4.36 -14.79 -11.84
N HIS A 208 3.83 -15.78 -12.56
CA HIS A 208 4.67 -16.69 -13.33
C HIS A 208 5.36 -15.95 -14.49
N SER A 209 6.54 -16.42 -14.91
CA SER A 209 7.27 -15.81 -16.03
C SER A 209 6.44 -15.75 -17.32
N LYS A 210 5.62 -16.78 -17.58
CA LYS A 210 4.69 -16.84 -18.72
C LYS A 210 3.56 -15.79 -18.69
N ASP A 211 3.21 -15.30 -17.50
CA ASP A 211 2.15 -14.30 -17.30
C ASP A 211 2.74 -12.89 -17.15
N ASP A 212 4.08 -12.77 -17.08
CA ASP A 212 4.78 -11.50 -17.01
C ASP A 212 4.85 -10.84 -18.39
N LYS A 213 4.15 -9.71 -18.50
CA LYS A 213 4.00 -8.93 -19.74
C LYS A 213 5.24 -8.12 -20.08
N THR A 214 6.12 -7.92 -19.12
CA THR A 214 7.39 -7.22 -19.31
C THR A 214 8.46 -8.17 -19.83
N PHE A 215 8.29 -9.47 -19.62
CA PHE A 215 9.20 -10.50 -20.10
C PHE A 215 8.99 -10.75 -21.59
N VAL A 216 10.02 -10.43 -22.37
CA VAL A 216 10.10 -10.77 -23.79
C VAL A 216 10.91 -12.05 -23.91
N SER A 217 10.22 -13.20 -23.90
CA SER A 217 10.88 -14.49 -24.08
C SER A 217 11.62 -14.53 -25.42
N GLY A 218 12.95 -14.67 -25.39
CA GLY A 218 13.75 -14.88 -26.59
C GLY A 218 13.40 -16.21 -27.27
N VAL A 219 13.74 -16.36 -28.55
CA VAL A 219 13.61 -17.66 -29.25
C VAL A 219 14.63 -18.64 -28.64
N GLY A 220 14.23 -19.34 -27.58
CA GLY A 220 15.07 -20.30 -26.86
C GLY A 220 15.11 -20.13 -25.34
N ASN A 221 14.67 -18.99 -24.79
CA ASN A 221 14.64 -18.77 -23.34
C ASN A 221 13.20 -18.56 -22.82
N PRO A 222 12.57 -19.60 -22.22
CA PRO A 222 11.26 -19.48 -21.60
C PRO A 222 11.30 -18.99 -20.14
N LEU A 223 12.50 -18.82 -19.57
CA LEU A 223 12.71 -18.45 -18.16
C LEU A 223 13.33 -17.05 -18.09
N CYS A 224 13.12 -16.35 -16.97
CA CYS A 224 13.85 -15.12 -16.69
C CYS A 224 15.10 -15.46 -15.88
N ASP A 225 16.21 -15.73 -16.55
CA ASP A 225 17.44 -16.25 -15.95
C ASP A 225 18.73 -15.61 -16.47
N ASP A 226 18.67 -14.92 -17.61
CA ASP A 226 19.82 -14.27 -18.22
C ASP A 226 20.00 -12.81 -17.77
N ALA A 227 21.25 -12.35 -17.77
CA ALA A 227 21.59 -10.99 -17.38
C ALA A 227 20.93 -9.97 -18.31
N GLY A 228 20.26 -8.96 -17.73
CA GLY A 228 19.61 -7.89 -18.49
C GLY A 228 18.20 -8.22 -18.99
N GLU A 229 17.68 -9.42 -18.76
CA GLU A 229 16.28 -9.72 -19.02
C GLU A 229 15.35 -8.88 -18.13
N VAL A 230 14.25 -8.41 -18.72
CA VAL A 230 13.28 -7.53 -18.04
C VAL A 230 12.07 -8.37 -17.65
N CYS A 231 11.92 -8.71 -16.38
CA CYS A 231 10.79 -9.50 -15.89
C CYS A 231 10.27 -8.93 -14.56
N LYS A 232 9.67 -7.75 -14.63
CA LYS A 232 9.34 -6.89 -13.48
C LYS A 232 8.22 -7.45 -12.60
N TYR A 233 7.32 -8.29 -13.12
CA TYR A 233 6.21 -8.89 -12.37
C TYR A 233 6.50 -10.33 -11.92
N THR A 234 7.54 -10.94 -12.47
CA THR A 234 7.94 -12.30 -12.20
C THR A 234 8.23 -12.51 -10.72
N TYR A 235 7.65 -13.56 -10.16
CA TYR A 235 7.62 -13.82 -8.72
C TYR A 235 9.02 -13.92 -8.11
N ALA A 236 9.22 -13.10 -7.09
CA ALA A 236 10.27 -13.22 -6.10
C ALA A 236 9.80 -12.54 -4.82
N ARG A 237 10.25 -13.05 -3.68
CA ARG A 237 9.91 -12.49 -2.38
C ARG A 237 11.15 -12.41 -1.51
N ILE A 238 11.41 -11.23 -1.00
CA ILE A 238 12.48 -10.98 -0.04
C ILE A 238 11.90 -10.32 1.19
N GLU A 239 12.52 -10.53 2.34
CA GLU A 239 12.17 -9.87 3.59
C GLU A 239 13.40 -9.21 4.19
N ASP A 240 13.20 -8.08 4.89
CA ASP A 240 14.26 -7.50 5.72
C ASP A 240 14.54 -8.46 6.87
N VAL A 241 15.77 -8.94 6.96
CA VAL A 241 16.24 -9.74 8.08
C VAL A 241 17.54 -9.13 8.51
N GLY A 242 17.57 -8.58 9.71
CA GLY A 242 18.78 -7.96 10.24
C GLY A 242 19.74 -9.04 10.74
N LEU A 243 19.37 -9.64 11.86
CA LEU A 243 20.19 -10.65 12.54
C LEU A 243 19.45 -11.97 12.60
N SER A 244 20.15 -13.04 12.92
CA SER A 244 19.53 -14.31 13.28
C SER A 244 20.04 -14.73 14.65
N PHE A 245 19.16 -15.25 15.50
CA PHE A 245 19.54 -15.73 16.83
C PHE A 245 19.55 -17.25 16.88
N LEU A 246 20.45 -17.80 17.68
CA LEU A 246 20.54 -19.24 17.88
C LEU A 246 19.60 -19.66 19.02
N SER A 247 18.55 -20.42 18.71
CA SER A 247 17.69 -21.06 19.71
C SER A 247 17.99 -22.56 19.74
N GLY A 248 18.82 -22.98 20.70
CA GLY A 248 19.31 -24.36 20.78
C GLY A 248 20.20 -24.73 19.60
N VAL A 249 19.69 -25.55 18.68
CA VAL A 249 20.39 -25.96 17.43
C VAL A 249 19.85 -25.28 16.17
N SER A 250 18.79 -24.48 16.29
CA SER A 250 18.12 -23.85 15.17
C SER A 250 18.43 -22.37 15.11
N LEU A 251 18.85 -21.91 13.94
CA LEU A 251 19.05 -20.49 13.65
C LEU A 251 17.71 -19.89 13.22
N LEU A 252 17.18 -18.95 14.00
CA LEU A 252 15.92 -18.28 13.71
C LEU A 252 16.18 -16.84 13.22
N PRO A 253 15.53 -16.41 12.13
CA PRO A 253 15.65 -15.06 11.62
C PRO A 253 15.03 -14.06 12.60
N PHE A 254 15.63 -12.88 12.70
CA PHE A 254 15.09 -11.74 13.42
C PHE A 254 14.57 -10.70 12.42
N PHE A 255 13.26 -10.46 12.45
CA PHE A 255 12.62 -9.43 11.65
C PHE A 255 12.71 -8.08 12.37
N PRO A 256 13.25 -7.04 11.73
CA PRO A 256 13.37 -5.74 12.35
C PRO A 256 11.98 -5.16 12.63
N SER A 257 11.79 -4.67 13.85
CA SER A 257 10.54 -4.04 14.30
C SER A 257 10.71 -2.59 14.68
N GLU A 258 11.96 -2.11 14.80
CA GLU A 258 12.27 -0.76 15.27
C GLU A 258 13.01 0.05 14.20
N PRO A 259 12.71 1.35 14.06
CA PRO A 259 13.49 2.23 13.20
C PRO A 259 14.80 2.67 13.87
N HIS A 260 15.69 3.26 13.08
CA HIS A 260 16.89 3.96 13.55
C HIS A 260 16.57 5.35 14.09
N VAL A 261 15.70 5.40 15.09
CA VAL A 261 15.35 6.58 15.88
C VAL A 261 15.62 6.23 17.34
N ALA A 262 16.09 7.19 18.14
CA ALA A 262 16.21 6.99 19.58
C ALA A 262 14.81 6.74 20.18
N LEU A 263 14.68 5.77 21.10
CA LEU A 263 13.36 5.32 21.59
C LEU A 263 13.20 5.46 23.10
N ALA A 264 14.25 5.13 23.87
CA ALA A 264 14.21 5.17 25.33
C ALA A 264 14.67 6.53 25.87
N SER A 265 15.41 7.29 25.06
CA SER A 265 15.93 8.61 25.42
C SER A 265 16.06 9.46 24.16
N ASN A 266 16.32 10.76 24.32
CA ASN A 266 16.64 11.63 23.19
C ASN A 266 17.97 11.29 22.52
N SER A 267 18.79 10.42 23.13
CA SER A 267 20.06 9.95 22.56
C SER A 267 19.97 8.52 22.03
N TYR A 268 20.45 8.35 20.81
CA TYR A 268 20.57 7.06 20.13
C TYR A 268 21.52 6.11 20.85
N THR A 269 22.51 6.67 21.55
CA THR A 269 23.49 5.89 22.31
C THR A 269 22.97 5.40 23.66
N GLY A 270 21.87 5.97 24.14
CA GLY A 270 21.23 5.59 25.40
C GLY A 270 20.32 4.37 25.28
N ASP A 271 20.01 3.91 24.07
CA ASP A 271 19.13 2.76 23.86
C ASP A 271 19.84 1.44 24.20
N PRO A 272 19.16 0.51 24.90
CA PRO A 272 19.73 -0.78 25.25
C PRO A 272 19.95 -1.65 24.02
N ILE A 273 20.87 -2.62 24.14
CA ILE A 273 21.19 -3.56 23.06
C ILE A 273 19.94 -4.35 22.61
N ALA A 274 19.05 -4.68 23.56
CA ALA A 274 17.77 -5.33 23.28
C ALA A 274 16.87 -4.55 22.30
N THR A 275 17.04 -3.23 22.21
CA THR A 275 16.39 -2.37 21.21
C THR A 275 17.21 -2.32 19.93
N ALA A 276 18.53 -2.20 20.04
CA ALA A 276 19.43 -2.13 18.89
C ALA A 276 19.31 -3.35 17.96
N VAL A 277 19.22 -4.57 18.51
CA VAL A 277 19.08 -5.80 17.72
C VAL A 277 17.76 -5.89 16.95
N LYS A 278 16.76 -5.10 17.34
CA LYS A 278 15.45 -5.00 16.66
C LYS A 278 15.45 -4.03 15.49
N ARG A 279 16.53 -3.29 15.29
CA ARG A 279 16.64 -2.31 14.22
C ARG A 279 17.03 -2.96 12.91
N CYS A 280 16.72 -2.27 11.83
CA CYS A 280 17.17 -2.64 10.50
C CYS A 280 18.71 -2.71 10.42
N LEU A 281 19.24 -3.51 9.49
CA LEU A 281 20.65 -3.40 9.14
C LEU A 281 20.81 -2.46 7.95
N PRO A 282 21.93 -1.72 7.88
CA PRO A 282 22.24 -0.98 6.69
C PRO A 282 22.41 -1.94 5.52
N ASP A 283 21.98 -1.50 4.34
CA ASP A 283 22.16 -2.23 3.09
C ASP A 283 23.59 -2.05 2.56
N SER A 284 24.56 -2.51 3.36
CA SER A 284 25.99 -2.30 3.14
C SER A 284 26.80 -3.38 3.83
N LEU A 285 27.93 -3.74 3.22
CA LEU A 285 28.93 -4.62 3.82
C LEU A 285 29.82 -3.91 4.84
N ASN A 286 29.74 -2.57 4.94
CA ASN A 286 30.64 -1.80 5.78
C ASN A 286 30.40 -2.10 7.28
N LYS A 287 31.37 -2.77 7.92
CA LYS A 287 31.32 -3.13 9.34
C LYS A 287 31.18 -1.89 10.24
N ALA A 288 31.90 -0.81 9.94
CA ALA A 288 31.85 0.42 10.75
C ALA A 288 30.46 1.09 10.69
N LEU A 289 29.81 1.02 9.52
CA LEU A 289 28.45 1.51 9.37
C LEU A 289 27.47 0.65 10.19
N ALA A 290 27.55 -0.68 10.09
CA ALA A 290 26.71 -1.57 10.88
C ALA A 290 26.91 -1.39 12.40
N GLN A 291 28.15 -1.17 12.86
CA GLN A 291 28.46 -0.86 14.26
C GLN A 291 27.82 0.45 14.71
N THR A 292 27.94 1.49 13.90
CA THR A 292 27.34 2.80 14.18
C THR A 292 25.82 2.70 14.26
N VAL A 293 25.23 1.97 13.30
CA VAL A 293 23.78 1.83 13.15
C VAL A 293 23.18 0.97 14.27
N LEU A 294 23.85 -0.08 14.72
CA LEU A 294 23.42 -0.89 15.85
C LEU A 294 23.87 -0.32 17.21
N ASN A 295 24.61 0.80 17.24
CA ASN A 295 25.18 1.34 18.47
C ASN A 295 25.99 0.29 19.27
N LEU A 296 26.78 -0.52 18.55
CA LEU A 296 27.63 -1.57 19.15
C LEU A 296 29.09 -1.12 19.18
N ASP A 297 29.86 -1.69 20.11
CA ASP A 297 31.31 -1.46 20.17
C ASP A 297 32.02 -1.95 18.88
N THR A 298 33.15 -1.33 18.59
CA THR A 298 34.09 -1.66 17.53
C THR A 298 34.56 -3.13 17.53
N THR A 299 34.43 -3.83 18.67
CA THR A 299 34.76 -5.24 18.85
C THR A 299 33.57 -6.20 18.67
N ALA A 300 32.33 -5.69 18.61
CA ALA A 300 31.11 -6.49 18.65
C ALA A 300 30.92 -7.48 17.48
N PHE A 301 31.54 -7.21 16.33
CA PHE A 301 31.55 -8.14 15.20
C PHE A 301 32.86 -8.92 15.19
N ASN A 302 32.79 -10.23 15.43
CA ASN A 302 33.92 -11.15 15.43
C ASN A 302 34.40 -11.47 14.00
N THR A 303 34.91 -10.45 13.32
CA THR A 303 35.58 -10.55 12.02
C THR A 303 36.75 -9.57 11.98
N SER A 304 37.89 -10.05 11.47
CA SER A 304 39.14 -9.30 11.36
C SER A 304 39.16 -8.33 10.17
N GLY A 305 38.14 -8.33 9.31
CA GLY A 305 38.01 -7.47 8.14
C GLY A 305 37.16 -6.21 8.38
N THR A 306 37.19 -5.29 7.41
CA THR A 306 36.33 -4.09 7.35
C THR A 306 34.95 -4.39 6.75
N SER A 307 34.76 -5.58 6.20
CA SER A 307 33.50 -6.04 5.60
C SER A 307 32.83 -7.11 6.45
N LEU A 308 31.51 -7.05 6.55
CA LEU A 308 30.69 -8.12 7.13
C LEU A 308 30.60 -9.31 6.17
N VAL A 309 30.54 -10.51 6.74
CA VAL A 309 30.40 -11.77 5.99
C VAL A 309 29.26 -12.56 6.62
N ALA A 310 28.48 -13.28 5.81
CA ALA A 310 27.42 -14.14 6.34
C ALA A 310 28.01 -15.15 7.34
N GLY A 311 27.34 -15.32 8.48
CA GLY A 311 27.79 -16.10 9.61
C GLY A 311 28.65 -15.34 10.63
N THR A 312 28.99 -14.06 10.41
CA THR A 312 29.70 -13.25 11.42
C THR A 312 28.85 -13.17 12.69
N GLN A 313 29.41 -13.65 13.80
CA GLN A 313 28.78 -13.51 15.12
C GLN A 313 28.81 -12.06 15.59
N VAL A 314 27.69 -11.62 16.14
CA VAL A 314 27.50 -10.32 16.77
C VAL A 314 27.40 -10.56 18.26
N ASP A 315 28.48 -10.25 18.96
CA ASP A 315 28.56 -10.35 20.40
C ASP A 315 28.20 -9.00 21.03
N SER A 316 27.33 -9.07 22.04
CA SER A 316 26.83 -7.90 22.77
C SER A 316 27.69 -7.57 24.00
N VAL A 317 28.61 -8.45 24.41
CA VAL A 317 29.38 -8.30 25.66
C VAL A 317 30.85 -8.73 25.46
N ASN A 318 31.72 -7.75 25.19
CA ASN A 318 33.19 -7.84 25.38
C ASN A 318 33.97 -8.89 24.55
N GLY A 319 33.51 -9.30 23.38
CA GLY A 319 34.34 -10.04 22.42
C GLY A 319 34.70 -11.46 22.85
N ASP A 320 33.98 -12.02 23.82
CA ASP A 320 34.09 -13.43 24.20
C ASP A 320 33.14 -14.28 23.34
N SER A 321 33.57 -15.50 23.01
CA SER A 321 32.77 -16.40 22.18
C SER A 321 31.47 -16.79 22.89
N CYS A 322 30.33 -16.43 22.29
CA CYS A 322 28.98 -16.93 22.55
C CYS A 322 28.89 -18.14 23.48
N LEU A 323 28.54 -17.93 24.75
CA LEU A 323 28.35 -19.01 25.71
C LEU A 323 26.96 -19.65 25.55
N VAL A 324 26.86 -20.93 25.92
CA VAL A 324 25.58 -21.66 25.89
C VAL A 324 24.64 -21.06 26.93
N GLY A 325 23.53 -20.47 26.49
CA GLY A 325 22.53 -19.82 27.35
C GLY A 325 22.48 -18.29 27.23
N GLU A 326 23.32 -17.67 26.40
CA GLU A 326 23.28 -16.25 26.07
C GLU A 326 22.60 -15.99 24.72
N ASP A 327 21.96 -14.83 24.58
CA ASP A 327 21.30 -14.39 23.33
C ASP A 327 22.34 -14.01 22.29
N CYS A 328 22.76 -15.00 21.50
CA CYS A 328 23.76 -14.82 20.45
C CYS A 328 23.12 -14.53 19.10
N TYR A 329 23.60 -13.46 18.46
CA TYR A 329 23.15 -13.02 17.15
C TYR A 329 24.21 -13.29 16.09
N SER A 330 23.79 -13.54 14.87
CA SER A 330 24.67 -13.76 13.72
C SER A 330 24.15 -13.00 12.52
N TYR A 331 25.06 -12.39 11.78
CA TYR A 331 24.77 -11.63 10.58
C TYR A 331 24.65 -12.56 9.37
N PHE A 332 23.57 -12.46 8.61
CA PHE A 332 23.35 -13.23 7.37
C PHE A 332 22.97 -12.35 6.19
N GLY A 333 23.37 -11.07 6.23
CA GLY A 333 22.95 -10.06 5.26
C GLY A 333 21.72 -9.28 5.74
N PRO A 334 21.38 -8.14 5.10
CA PRO A 334 20.23 -7.31 5.43
C PRO A 334 18.89 -7.84 4.89
N TYR A 335 18.93 -8.78 3.94
CA TYR A 335 17.75 -9.38 3.32
C TYR A 335 17.82 -10.90 3.33
N ARG A 336 16.65 -11.51 3.37
CA ARG A 336 16.48 -12.96 3.22
C ARG A 336 15.60 -13.27 2.03
N ASP A 337 16.07 -14.20 1.20
CA ASP A 337 15.27 -14.79 0.13
C ASP A 337 14.21 -15.72 0.76
N ILE A 338 12.93 -15.47 0.47
CA ILE A 338 11.83 -16.32 0.92
C ILE A 338 11.45 -17.28 -0.19
N ASP A 339 11.53 -18.58 0.10
CA ASP A 339 11.16 -19.66 -0.82
C ASP A 339 11.82 -19.49 -2.21
N LYS A 340 13.16 -19.35 -2.20
CA LYS A 340 13.96 -19.13 -3.42
C LYS A 340 13.72 -20.20 -4.49
N GLY A 341 13.38 -21.43 -4.09
CA GLY A 341 13.07 -22.52 -5.01
C GLY A 341 11.80 -22.28 -5.84
N ALA A 342 10.86 -21.47 -5.35
CA ALA A 342 9.64 -21.10 -6.07
C ALA A 342 9.79 -19.82 -6.91
N TRP A 343 10.92 -19.11 -6.82
CA TRP A 343 11.14 -17.90 -7.60
C TRP A 343 11.10 -18.20 -9.10
N GLN A 344 10.51 -17.28 -9.85
CA GLN A 344 10.36 -17.41 -11.31
C GLN A 344 11.43 -16.60 -12.06
N ILE A 345 12.17 -15.75 -11.33
CA ILE A 345 13.38 -15.07 -11.76
C ILE A 345 14.57 -15.74 -11.08
N THR A 346 15.57 -16.11 -11.85
CA THR A 346 16.69 -16.94 -11.37
C THR A 346 18.03 -16.45 -11.92
N SER A 347 19.11 -17.12 -11.49
CA SER A 347 20.46 -16.95 -12.05
C SER A 347 20.90 -15.48 -12.15
N ALA A 348 21.33 -15.03 -13.34
CA ALA A 348 21.91 -13.70 -13.52
C ALA A 348 20.83 -12.60 -13.59
N ALA A 349 19.60 -12.93 -13.99
CA ALA A 349 18.46 -12.00 -14.03
C ALA A 349 18.10 -11.43 -12.64
N VAL A 350 18.43 -12.15 -11.55
CA VAL A 350 18.22 -11.68 -10.17
C VAL A 350 18.99 -10.39 -9.87
N TYR A 351 20.08 -10.13 -10.58
CA TYR A 351 20.98 -9.00 -10.33
C TYR A 351 20.96 -8.00 -11.48
N SER A 352 21.10 -6.73 -11.14
CA SER A 352 21.15 -5.65 -12.12
C SER A 352 22.15 -4.60 -11.66
N ASP A 353 23.28 -4.47 -12.34
CA ASP A 353 24.28 -3.42 -12.06
C ASP A 353 23.73 -2.04 -12.49
N VAL A 354 22.81 -1.51 -11.69
CA VAL A 354 22.18 -0.20 -11.90
C VAL A 354 23.25 0.87 -11.85
N ASN A 355 23.20 1.77 -12.83
CA ASN A 355 24.05 2.95 -12.89
C ASN A 355 23.31 4.05 -13.65
N VAL A 356 23.94 5.22 -13.78
CA VAL A 356 23.38 6.40 -14.47
C VAL A 356 22.89 6.16 -15.91
N THR A 357 23.30 5.05 -16.54
CA THR A 357 22.90 4.64 -17.90
C THR A 357 22.17 3.31 -17.98
N THR A 358 22.04 2.59 -16.86
CA THR A 358 21.49 1.22 -16.82
C THR A 358 20.33 1.18 -15.86
N ALA A 359 19.13 1.06 -16.43
CA ALA A 359 17.88 0.91 -15.69
C ALA A 359 17.89 -0.37 -14.82
N PRO A 360 17.21 -0.36 -13.66
CA PRO A 360 17.00 -1.56 -12.88
C PRO A 360 16.16 -2.60 -13.62
N THR A 361 16.63 -3.85 -13.63
CA THR A 361 15.88 -5.01 -14.17
C THR A 361 15.74 -6.17 -13.18
N GLY A 362 16.70 -6.31 -12.27
CA GLY A 362 16.78 -7.37 -11.26
C GLY A 362 16.10 -7.05 -9.93
N ILE A 363 16.43 -7.82 -8.90
CA ILE A 363 15.93 -7.67 -7.51
C ILE A 363 16.96 -6.96 -6.64
N PHE A 364 18.22 -7.30 -6.85
CA PHE A 364 19.37 -6.76 -6.14
C PHE A 364 20.28 -6.04 -7.14
N LYS A 365 21.01 -5.03 -6.68
CA LYS A 365 22.02 -4.40 -7.55
C LYS A 365 23.22 -5.30 -7.75
N LYS A 366 23.67 -5.92 -6.65
CA LYS A 366 24.92 -6.68 -6.65
C LYS A 366 24.78 -7.99 -5.90
N SER A 367 25.51 -8.99 -6.39
CA SER A 367 25.75 -10.25 -5.70
C SER A 367 27.11 -10.19 -5.00
N PHE A 368 27.16 -10.52 -3.72
CA PHE A 368 28.43 -10.76 -3.00
C PHE A 368 28.46 -12.17 -2.41
N GLY A 369 28.09 -13.17 -3.22
CA GLY A 369 28.04 -14.59 -2.81
C GLY A 369 26.61 -15.07 -2.57
N THR A 370 26.35 -15.67 -1.40
CA THR A 370 25.04 -16.29 -1.07
C THR A 370 23.96 -15.30 -0.65
N THR A 371 24.31 -14.03 -0.45
CA THR A 371 23.42 -12.96 0.02
C THR A 371 23.37 -11.83 -1.01
N GLY A 372 22.17 -11.43 -1.43
CA GLY A 372 21.96 -10.24 -2.26
C GLY A 372 22.07 -8.96 -1.45
N TYR A 373 22.66 -7.92 -2.05
CA TYR A 373 22.84 -6.60 -1.42
C TYR A 373 22.31 -5.49 -2.34
N GLU A 374 21.98 -4.35 -1.75
CA GLU A 374 21.35 -3.21 -2.41
C GLU A 374 20.03 -3.61 -3.07
N SER A 375 19.04 -3.92 -2.23
CA SER A 375 17.73 -4.32 -2.73
C SER A 375 16.99 -3.15 -3.37
N LEU A 376 16.28 -3.46 -4.45
CA LEU A 376 15.31 -2.56 -5.07
C LEU A 376 13.92 -2.63 -4.39
N MET A 377 13.79 -3.28 -3.24
CA MET A 377 12.52 -3.36 -2.52
C MET A 377 12.04 -1.97 -2.08
N PHE A 378 10.78 -1.68 -2.38
CA PHE A 378 10.16 -0.41 -2.08
C PHE A 378 9.81 -0.29 -0.59
N PRO A 379 9.89 0.92 0.01
CA PRO A 379 10.69 2.04 -0.45
C PRO A 379 12.19 1.72 -0.30
N ARG A 380 13.05 2.19 -1.21
CA ARG A 380 14.50 2.05 -1.04
C ARG A 380 15.05 3.00 0.03
N PHE A 381 14.52 4.21 0.06
CA PHE A 381 14.81 5.26 1.04
C PHE A 381 13.53 6.02 1.37
N GLY A 382 13.45 6.61 2.55
CA GLY A 382 12.32 7.46 2.90
C GLY A 382 12.61 8.35 4.08
N LYS A 383 11.71 9.30 4.33
CA LYS A 383 11.76 10.19 5.48
C LYS A 383 10.69 9.78 6.47
N MET A 384 11.00 9.89 7.74
CA MET A 384 10.04 9.72 8.82
C MET A 384 9.71 11.10 9.39
N ASP A 385 8.45 11.30 9.76
CA ASP A 385 8.06 12.45 10.56
C ASP A 385 8.17 12.06 12.03
N ILE A 386 9.07 12.72 12.77
CA ILE A 386 9.38 12.42 14.17
C ILE A 386 9.35 13.70 15.02
N ASN A 387 9.27 13.52 16.33
CA ASN A 387 9.24 14.63 17.28
C ASN A 387 10.60 15.36 17.37
N SER A 388 10.60 16.57 17.94
CA SER A 388 11.82 17.37 18.12
C SER A 388 12.76 16.77 19.16
N ASN A 389 14.03 17.10 19.05
CA ASN A 389 15.11 16.77 19.96
C ASN A 389 15.42 15.28 20.06
N ILE A 390 15.32 14.55 18.95
CA ILE A 390 15.57 13.11 18.88
C ILE A 390 16.75 12.83 17.93
N GLU A 391 17.69 11.99 18.38
CA GLU A 391 18.75 11.45 17.52
C GLU A 391 18.23 10.30 16.64
N TYR A 392 18.69 10.25 15.39
CA TYR A 392 18.34 9.22 14.41
C TYR A 392 19.52 8.95 13.46
N ILE A 393 19.44 7.87 12.67
CA ILE A 393 20.40 7.63 11.57
C ILE A 393 19.80 8.10 10.25
N GLY A 394 20.48 9.02 9.58
CA GLY A 394 20.04 9.53 8.28
C GLY A 394 21.17 10.01 7.39
N SER A 395 20.79 10.40 6.17
CA SER A 395 21.69 10.99 5.19
C SER A 395 20.96 11.95 4.25
N SER A 396 21.64 13.04 3.90
CA SER A 396 21.25 13.94 2.81
C SER A 396 21.63 13.41 1.41
N THR A 397 22.47 12.36 1.34
CA THR A 397 22.93 11.71 0.09
C THR A 397 22.79 10.17 0.18
N PRO A 398 21.56 9.63 0.31
CA PRO A 398 21.30 8.22 0.60
C PRO A 398 21.80 7.25 -0.48
N PHE A 399 22.00 7.70 -1.71
CA PHE A 399 22.60 6.92 -2.80
C PHE A 399 24.12 6.73 -2.66
N THR A 400 24.76 7.41 -1.72
CA THR A 400 26.15 7.16 -1.33
C THR A 400 26.13 6.17 -0.15
N GLY A 401 26.41 4.89 -0.39
CA GLY A 401 26.22 3.81 0.60
C GLY A 401 26.98 3.94 1.94
N THR A 402 27.87 4.93 2.10
CA THR A 402 28.60 5.24 3.34
C THR A 402 28.16 6.54 4.02
N SER A 403 27.17 7.25 3.48
CA SER A 403 26.79 8.60 3.95
C SER A 403 25.88 8.61 5.18
N PHE A 404 25.35 7.46 5.58
CA PHE A 404 24.46 7.35 6.74
C PHE A 404 25.24 7.52 8.04
N ALA A 405 24.81 8.45 8.88
CA ALA A 405 25.43 8.75 10.17
C ALA A 405 24.37 9.12 11.22
N LYS A 406 24.79 9.17 12.48
CA LYS A 406 23.97 9.73 13.57
C LYS A 406 23.77 11.22 13.35
N THR A 407 22.52 11.64 13.34
CA THR A 407 22.06 13.01 13.16
C THR A 407 21.03 13.33 14.25
N PHE A 408 20.81 14.62 14.50
CA PHE A 408 19.89 15.10 15.52
C PHE A 408 18.82 15.99 14.89
N LEU A 409 17.55 15.72 15.18
CA LEU A 409 16.45 16.53 14.70
C LEU A 409 16.11 17.63 15.72
N ALA A 410 16.59 18.86 15.50
CA ALA A 410 16.40 19.96 16.45
C ALA A 410 14.95 20.48 16.51
N SER A 411 14.18 20.33 15.44
CA SER A 411 12.78 20.75 15.35
C SER A 411 11.94 19.61 14.79
N ALA A 412 10.76 19.40 15.36
CA ALA A 412 9.88 18.30 14.97
C ALA A 412 9.51 18.40 13.48
N GLY A 413 9.46 17.26 12.80
CA GLY A 413 9.24 17.22 11.35
C GLY A 413 9.94 16.04 10.68
N ASN A 414 10.11 16.17 9.36
CA ASN A 414 10.74 15.13 8.54
C ASN A 414 12.24 15.00 8.82
N THR A 415 12.69 13.77 9.03
CA THR A 415 14.10 13.39 9.05
C THR A 415 14.78 13.67 7.70
N GLU A 416 16.11 13.63 7.70
CA GLU A 416 16.86 13.29 6.48
C GLU A 416 16.47 11.90 5.96
N TYR A 417 16.96 11.52 4.77
CA TYR A 417 16.63 10.20 4.22
C TYR A 417 17.21 9.10 5.11
N MET A 418 16.34 8.19 5.51
CA MET A 418 16.66 6.98 6.23
C MET A 418 16.61 5.79 5.25
N ASN A 419 17.26 4.68 5.61
CA ASN A 419 17.15 3.44 4.85
C ASN A 419 15.70 2.98 4.76
N GLY A 420 15.29 2.45 3.60
CA GLY A 420 13.92 2.02 3.32
C GLY A 420 13.34 1.00 4.30
N CYS A 421 14.20 0.16 4.90
CA CYS A 421 13.81 -0.78 5.93
C CYS A 421 13.15 -0.08 7.14
N ASN A 422 13.59 1.13 7.52
CA ASN A 422 12.96 1.88 8.61
C ASN A 422 11.48 2.16 8.32
N ILE A 423 11.19 2.52 7.08
CA ILE A 423 9.83 2.80 6.63
C ILE A 423 9.02 1.51 6.60
N ARG A 424 9.60 0.39 6.13
CA ARG A 424 8.91 -0.91 6.11
C ARG A 424 8.61 -1.43 7.51
N ALA A 425 9.57 -1.38 8.43
CA ALA A 425 9.41 -1.83 9.82
C ALA A 425 8.31 -1.04 10.55
N THR A 426 8.28 0.28 10.37
CA THR A 426 7.27 1.18 10.99
C THR A 426 5.91 1.19 10.29
N ASN A 427 5.79 0.55 9.13
CA ASN A 427 4.53 0.46 8.38
C ASN A 427 4.03 -0.99 8.26
N TYR A 428 4.58 -1.89 9.07
CA TYR A 428 4.21 -3.30 9.07
C TYR A 428 3.06 -3.56 10.04
N ASP A 429 1.98 -4.16 9.55
CA ASP A 429 0.88 -4.64 10.38
C ASP A 429 1.07 -6.12 10.70
N SER A 430 1.33 -6.44 11.97
CA SER A 430 1.51 -7.81 12.45
C SER A 430 0.24 -8.67 12.39
N ASN A 431 -0.95 -8.06 12.38
CA ASN A 431 -2.22 -8.79 12.33
C ASN A 431 -2.49 -9.33 10.93
N THR A 432 -2.33 -8.49 9.91
CA THR A 432 -2.53 -8.85 8.50
C THR A 432 -1.26 -9.43 7.86
N GLN A 433 -0.10 -9.24 8.50
CA GLN A 433 1.23 -9.53 7.97
C GLN A 433 1.57 -8.72 6.71
N GLU A 434 1.07 -7.49 6.63
CA GLU A 434 1.21 -6.61 5.47
C GLU A 434 1.96 -5.32 5.80
N GLY A 435 2.87 -4.91 4.92
CA GLY A 435 3.64 -3.67 5.03
C GLY A 435 3.37 -2.70 3.89
N ILE A 436 4.06 -1.55 3.91
CA ILE A 436 4.02 -0.57 2.80
C ILE A 436 4.49 -1.15 1.46
N SER A 437 5.31 -2.21 1.50
CA SER A 437 5.80 -2.93 0.32
C SER A 437 4.89 -4.08 -0.11
N SER A 438 3.87 -4.43 0.67
CA SER A 438 3.00 -5.58 0.37
C SER A 438 2.07 -5.28 -0.80
N CYS A 439 1.97 -6.24 -1.70
CA CYS A 439 1.13 -6.12 -2.88
C CYS A 439 0.56 -7.45 -3.37
N ASN A 440 -0.38 -7.34 -4.30
CA ASN A 440 -0.82 -8.42 -5.18
C ASN A 440 -1.03 -7.88 -6.59
N VAL A 441 -1.01 -8.74 -7.60
CA VAL A 441 -1.07 -8.31 -9.00
C VAL A 441 -1.84 -9.31 -9.84
N THR A 442 -2.62 -8.83 -10.79
CA THR A 442 -3.39 -9.70 -11.68
C THR A 442 -2.51 -10.35 -12.75
N ALA A 443 -2.60 -11.67 -12.87
CA ALA A 443 -2.10 -12.41 -14.02
C ALA A 443 -2.92 -12.07 -15.27
N ARG A 444 -4.25 -12.05 -15.13
CA ARG A 444 -5.18 -11.73 -16.22
C ARG A 444 -6.51 -11.19 -15.70
N VAL A 445 -7.22 -10.48 -16.57
CA VAL A 445 -8.58 -9.98 -16.35
C VAL A 445 -9.49 -10.60 -17.41
N GLU A 446 -10.56 -11.24 -16.95
CA GLU A 446 -11.51 -11.96 -17.80
C GLU A 446 -12.87 -11.28 -17.76
N LEU A 447 -13.54 -11.17 -18.91
CA LEU A 447 -14.95 -10.84 -18.98
C LEU A 447 -15.73 -12.09 -19.34
N PHE A 448 -16.83 -12.32 -18.63
CA PHE A 448 -17.73 -13.43 -18.90
C PHE A 448 -19.17 -13.04 -18.59
N TYR A 449 -20.11 -13.82 -19.11
CA TYR A 449 -21.51 -13.75 -18.70
C TYR A 449 -21.95 -15.13 -18.20
N LYS A 450 -22.95 -15.14 -17.33
CA LYS A 450 -23.61 -16.36 -16.86
C LYS A 450 -24.85 -16.60 -17.71
N ASP A 451 -25.00 -17.82 -18.23
CA ASP A 451 -26.23 -18.23 -18.89
C ASP A 451 -27.38 -18.42 -17.88
N ILE A 452 -28.59 -18.70 -18.37
CA ILE A 452 -29.77 -18.90 -17.50
C ILE A 452 -29.65 -20.11 -16.56
N ASN A 453 -28.70 -21.02 -16.84
CA ASN A 453 -28.41 -22.21 -16.04
C ASN A 453 -27.23 -21.98 -15.07
N GLY A 454 -26.62 -20.80 -15.08
CA GLY A 454 -25.46 -20.44 -14.27
C GLY A 454 -24.09 -20.83 -14.87
N ASN A 455 -24.04 -21.35 -16.10
CA ASN A 455 -22.77 -21.67 -16.76
C ASN A 455 -22.06 -20.40 -17.22
N GLU A 456 -20.75 -20.36 -17.03
CA GLU A 456 -19.92 -19.23 -17.40
C GLU A 456 -19.43 -19.35 -18.84
N THR A 457 -19.68 -18.32 -19.65
CA THR A 457 -19.09 -18.20 -20.99
C THR A 457 -18.13 -17.02 -21.03
N ILE A 458 -16.84 -17.32 -21.18
CA ILE A 458 -15.79 -16.30 -21.29
C ILE A 458 -15.94 -15.57 -22.63
N ILE A 459 -16.06 -14.25 -22.55
CA ILE A 459 -16.14 -13.35 -23.71
C ILE A 459 -14.73 -13.01 -24.18
N THR A 460 -13.88 -12.60 -23.25
CA THR A 460 -12.50 -12.20 -23.52
C THR A 460 -11.65 -12.35 -22.27
N ALA A 461 -10.35 -12.59 -22.47
CA ALA A 461 -9.35 -12.61 -21.42
C ALA A 461 -8.19 -11.74 -21.86
N SER A 462 -7.82 -10.77 -21.04
CA SER A 462 -6.73 -9.85 -21.31
C SER A 462 -5.60 -10.08 -20.30
N ASN A 463 -4.44 -10.43 -20.85
CA ASN A 463 -3.16 -10.29 -20.19
C ASN A 463 -2.50 -8.98 -20.60
N ASN A 464 -3.19 -7.97 -21.12
CA ASN A 464 -2.56 -6.68 -21.47
C ASN A 464 -2.74 -5.62 -20.38
N ILE A 465 -3.83 -5.70 -19.61
CA ILE A 465 -4.10 -4.79 -18.49
C ILE A 465 -3.72 -5.42 -17.14
N VAL A 466 -3.09 -4.66 -16.26
CA VAL A 466 -2.60 -5.10 -14.95
C VAL A 466 -3.26 -4.28 -13.86
N LEU A 467 -3.96 -4.94 -12.95
CA LEU A 467 -4.38 -4.36 -11.68
C LEU A 467 -3.39 -4.80 -10.60
N GLN A 468 -2.78 -3.82 -9.93
CA GLN A 468 -1.91 -4.01 -8.79
C GLN A 468 -2.64 -3.52 -7.53
N LEU A 469 -2.75 -4.40 -6.55
CA LEU A 469 -3.30 -4.11 -5.25
C LEU A 469 -2.17 -3.85 -4.27
N ILE A 470 -2.32 -2.81 -3.48
CA ILE A 470 -1.43 -2.48 -2.37
C ILE A 470 -2.22 -2.51 -1.06
N ARG A 471 -1.50 -2.40 0.07
CA ARG A 471 -2.12 -2.34 1.40
C ARG A 471 -3.23 -1.30 1.44
N SER A 472 -4.16 -1.49 2.39
CA SER A 472 -5.24 -0.54 2.60
C SER A 472 -4.69 0.87 2.82
N SER A 473 -5.35 1.86 2.22
CA SER A 473 -5.02 3.27 2.42
C SER A 473 -5.55 3.76 3.77
N LEU A 474 -4.85 4.74 4.36
CA LEU A 474 -5.32 5.48 5.54
C LEU A 474 -6.53 6.35 5.21
N THR A 475 -6.57 6.87 3.98
CA THR A 475 -7.65 7.70 3.46
C THR A 475 -8.42 6.99 2.35
N ASP A 476 -9.74 7.17 2.28
CA ASP A 476 -10.53 6.76 1.13
C ASP A 476 -10.22 7.66 -0.09
N TYR A 477 -10.87 7.37 -1.22
CA TYR A 477 -10.74 8.16 -2.45
C TYR A 477 -11.29 9.60 -2.33
N LYS A 478 -12.07 9.90 -1.28
CA LYS A 478 -12.60 11.23 -0.94
C LYS A 478 -11.72 11.96 0.08
N GLY A 479 -10.70 11.29 0.63
CA GLY A 479 -9.78 11.84 1.62
C GLY A 479 -10.20 11.61 3.08
N GLU A 480 -11.24 10.82 3.35
CA GLU A 480 -11.69 10.51 4.72
C GLU A 480 -10.89 9.36 5.33
N GLU A 481 -10.55 9.45 6.62
CA GLU A 481 -9.78 8.42 7.33
C GLU A 481 -10.64 7.16 7.57
N VAL A 482 -10.16 5.98 7.14
CA VAL A 482 -11.02 4.78 7.11
C VAL A 482 -10.54 3.64 8.01
N LEU A 483 -9.26 3.55 8.37
CA LEU A 483 -8.74 2.30 8.96
C LEU A 483 -7.65 2.46 10.03
N TYR A 484 -7.80 1.64 11.08
CA TYR A 484 -6.84 1.41 12.16
C TYR A 484 -5.59 0.61 11.72
N THR A 485 -5.74 -0.33 10.79
CA THR A 485 -4.67 -1.25 10.35
C THR A 485 -3.61 -0.61 9.46
N SER A 486 -3.90 0.56 8.88
CA SER A 486 -3.00 1.29 7.99
C SER A 486 -2.13 2.32 8.72
N MET A 487 -2.29 2.48 10.05
CA MET A 487 -1.51 3.38 10.89
C MET A 487 -0.07 2.88 11.10
N LYS A 488 0.88 3.82 11.22
CA LYS A 488 2.27 3.51 11.55
C LYS A 488 2.36 2.74 12.87
N THR A 489 3.16 1.69 12.90
CA THR A 489 3.53 1.01 14.13
C THR A 489 4.53 1.84 14.91
N CYS A 490 4.39 1.81 16.23
CA CYS A 490 5.29 2.49 17.15
C CYS A 490 5.50 1.65 18.40
N SER A 491 6.67 1.81 18.99
CA SER A 491 7.00 1.35 20.34
C SER A 491 7.10 2.51 21.32
N SER A 492 7.40 3.71 20.80
CA SER A 492 7.44 4.98 21.52
C SER A 492 6.84 6.11 20.70
N SER A 493 6.28 7.11 21.37
CA SER A 493 5.78 8.36 20.82
C SER A 493 6.87 9.18 20.13
N GLN A 494 8.15 8.88 20.42
CA GLN A 494 9.31 9.44 19.71
C GLN A 494 9.33 9.07 18.21
N THR A 495 8.71 7.94 17.84
CA THR A 495 8.61 7.49 16.43
C THR A 495 7.39 8.05 15.69
N CYS A 496 6.52 8.77 16.40
CA CYS A 496 5.32 9.38 15.85
C CYS A 496 5.54 10.86 15.53
N GLY A 497 4.68 11.41 14.68
CA GLY A 497 4.71 12.83 14.31
C GLY A 497 4.40 13.77 15.48
N VAL A 498 4.57 15.08 15.25
CA VAL A 498 4.46 16.14 16.28
C VAL A 498 3.11 16.13 17.00
N SER A 499 2.04 15.90 16.25
CA SER A 499 0.66 15.84 16.72
C SER A 499 0.17 14.40 16.91
N GLU A 500 1.08 13.44 17.09
CA GLU A 500 0.74 12.03 17.26
C GLU A 500 1.29 11.46 18.58
N CYS A 501 0.64 10.42 19.10
CA CYS A 501 1.02 9.66 20.29
C CYS A 501 1.08 8.17 19.97
N CYS A 502 2.02 7.46 20.58
CA CYS A 502 2.02 6.00 20.49
C CYS A 502 1.01 5.39 21.48
N PHE A 503 -0.01 4.73 20.95
CA PHE A 503 -1.03 4.04 21.74
C PHE A 503 -1.42 2.71 21.08
N ASN A 504 -1.45 1.61 21.86
CA ASN A 504 -1.63 0.24 21.34
C ASN A 504 -0.68 -0.11 20.17
N ASN A 505 0.58 0.31 20.28
CA ASN A 505 1.61 0.14 19.26
C ASN A 505 1.31 0.80 17.90
N ARG A 506 0.45 1.85 17.88
CA ARG A 506 0.14 2.65 16.69
C ARG A 506 0.24 4.15 16.97
N CYS A 507 0.66 4.93 15.98
CA CYS A 507 0.70 6.40 16.08
C CYS A 507 -0.67 7.00 15.83
N TRP A 508 -1.31 7.54 16.87
CA TRP A 508 -2.61 8.19 16.82
C TRP A 508 -2.51 9.69 16.88
N SER A 509 -3.39 10.41 16.18
CA SER A 509 -3.52 11.87 16.37
C SER A 509 -3.83 12.21 17.83
N LYS A 510 -3.16 13.24 18.36
CA LYS A 510 -3.40 13.82 19.69
C LYS A 510 -4.81 14.39 19.86
N GLU A 511 -5.51 14.66 18.76
CA GLU A 511 -6.92 15.03 18.78
C GLU A 511 -7.83 13.86 19.20
N LEU A 512 -7.41 12.63 18.90
CA LEU A 512 -8.12 11.39 19.26
C LEU A 512 -7.62 10.82 20.58
N VAL A 513 -6.31 10.89 20.82
CA VAL A 513 -5.67 10.41 22.05
C VAL A 513 -5.03 11.59 22.77
N SER A 514 -5.74 12.11 23.79
CA SER A 514 -5.40 13.38 24.45
C SER A 514 -4.12 13.36 25.30
N GLN A 515 -3.58 12.17 25.62
CA GLN A 515 -2.33 12.00 26.37
C GLN A 515 -1.54 10.79 25.88
N CYS A 516 -0.25 10.97 25.58
CA CYS A 516 0.63 9.87 25.20
C CYS A 516 0.92 8.99 26.43
N LEU A 517 1.11 7.67 26.24
CA LEU A 517 1.40 6.73 27.33
C LEU A 517 2.62 7.15 28.18
N GLU A 518 3.58 7.84 27.57
CA GLU A 518 4.85 8.29 28.16
C GLU A 518 4.71 9.62 28.94
N ASP A 519 3.64 10.38 28.68
CA ASP A 519 3.30 11.60 29.41
C ASP A 519 2.49 11.32 30.68
N VAL A 520 2.13 10.06 30.91
CA VAL A 520 1.48 9.63 32.14
C VAL A 520 2.58 9.39 33.19
N PRO A 521 2.75 10.28 34.19
CA PRO A 521 3.62 9.93 35.32
C PRO A 521 3.10 8.64 35.93
N VAL A 522 4.01 7.69 36.19
CA VAL A 522 3.74 6.39 36.84
C VAL A 522 3.28 6.62 38.29
N VAL A 523 2.08 7.15 38.45
CA VAL A 523 1.36 7.34 39.71
C VAL A 523 -0.09 6.97 39.43
N GLY A 524 -0.39 5.69 39.23
CA GLY A 524 -1.78 5.32 38.92
C GLY A 524 -2.06 3.84 38.85
N ASN A 525 -2.76 3.33 39.87
CA ASN A 525 -3.67 2.17 39.83
C ASN A 525 -4.44 2.09 41.17
N LYS A 526 -4.83 3.24 41.73
CA LYS A 526 -5.49 3.28 43.03
C LYS A 526 -6.89 2.70 42.88
N GLY A 527 -7.25 1.80 43.80
CA GLY A 527 -8.58 1.20 43.81
C GLY A 527 -9.69 2.22 44.07
N ILE A 528 -10.92 1.82 43.79
CA ILE A 528 -12.13 2.60 44.08
C ILE A 528 -12.14 3.01 45.57
N GLY A 529 -12.48 4.26 45.87
CA GLY A 529 -12.53 4.83 47.22
C GLY A 529 -11.20 5.39 47.74
N ILE A 530 -10.09 5.23 47.03
CA ILE A 530 -8.79 5.76 47.43
C ILE A 530 -8.65 7.23 47.00
N SER A 531 -7.97 8.05 47.79
CA SER A 531 -7.75 9.47 47.50
C SER A 531 -6.94 9.69 46.22
N CYS A 532 -7.46 10.54 45.34
CA CYS A 532 -6.87 10.89 44.05
C CYS A 532 -6.87 12.41 43.86
N ALA A 533 -5.87 12.94 43.16
CA ALA A 533 -5.89 14.33 42.70
C ALA A 533 -6.23 14.41 41.20
N THR A 534 -5.82 13.39 40.43
CA THR A 534 -6.06 13.30 39.00
C THR A 534 -6.72 11.98 38.62
N ASP A 535 -7.42 11.96 37.49
CA ASP A 535 -8.12 10.78 36.99
C ASP A 535 -7.20 9.58 36.74
N TYR A 536 -6.00 9.88 36.27
CA TYR A 536 -4.97 8.90 35.94
C TYR A 536 -4.40 8.18 37.17
N GLU A 537 -4.68 8.68 38.39
CA GLU A 537 -4.30 7.97 39.61
C GLU A 537 -5.19 6.76 39.92
N CYS A 538 -6.39 6.70 39.33
CA CYS A 538 -7.41 5.70 39.62
C CYS A 538 -7.41 4.56 38.60
N SER A 539 -7.60 3.32 39.07
CA SER A 539 -7.72 2.15 38.19
C SER A 539 -8.91 2.24 37.21
N SER A 540 -9.93 3.00 37.59
CA SER A 540 -11.13 3.29 36.80
C SER A 540 -11.00 4.54 35.91
N LEU A 541 -9.83 5.19 35.91
CA LEU A 541 -9.61 6.49 35.26
C LEU A 541 -10.64 7.56 35.68
N CYS A 542 -11.25 7.38 36.85
CA CYS A 542 -12.23 8.31 37.37
C CYS A 542 -11.89 8.75 38.78
N CYS A 543 -11.32 9.94 38.90
CA CYS A 543 -11.21 10.67 40.13
C CYS A 543 -12.40 11.62 40.25
N ASN A 544 -13.23 11.42 41.27
CA ASN A 544 -14.28 12.37 41.57
C ASN A 544 -13.67 13.54 42.37
N GLN A 545 -13.48 14.68 41.73
CA GLN A 545 -12.87 15.86 42.35
C GLN A 545 -13.73 16.46 43.47
N THR A 546 -15.03 16.14 43.53
CA THR A 546 -15.91 16.58 44.63
C THR A 546 -15.65 15.78 45.90
N THR A 547 -15.38 14.48 45.78
CA THR A 547 -15.09 13.60 46.94
C THR A 547 -13.59 13.40 47.16
N GLY A 548 -12.75 13.78 46.19
CA GLY A 548 -11.31 13.56 46.20
C GLY A 548 -10.92 12.08 46.12
N THR A 549 -11.79 11.21 45.59
CA THR A 549 -11.61 9.74 45.62
C THR A 549 -11.90 9.08 44.27
N CYS A 550 -11.26 7.94 44.02
CA CYS A 550 -11.50 7.12 42.85
C CYS A 550 -12.93 6.57 42.84
N ALA A 551 -13.66 6.77 41.76
CA ALA A 551 -15.04 6.33 41.57
C ALA A 551 -15.11 5.24 40.50
N VAL A 552 -16.18 4.42 40.53
CA VAL A 552 -16.37 3.32 39.58
C VAL A 552 -16.64 3.86 38.17
N HIS A 553 -16.01 3.24 37.16
CA HIS A 553 -16.35 3.43 35.76
C HIS A 553 -16.20 2.08 35.05
N ILE A 554 -17.30 1.48 34.60
CA ILE A 554 -17.37 0.20 33.90
C ILE A 554 -18.26 0.41 32.68
N ASN A 555 -17.71 0.23 31.48
CA ASN A 555 -18.42 0.33 30.22
C ASN A 555 -18.27 -0.99 29.45
N THR A 556 -18.89 -2.06 29.98
CA THR A 556 -18.87 -3.40 29.36
C THR A 556 -20.26 -3.78 28.87
N ALA A 557 -20.35 -4.78 28.00
CA ALA A 557 -21.64 -5.24 27.45
C ALA A 557 -22.59 -5.83 28.52
N THR A 558 -22.08 -6.21 29.69
CA THR A 558 -22.84 -6.84 30.78
C THR A 558 -23.14 -5.90 31.94
N ASP A 559 -22.24 -4.97 32.25
CA ASP A 559 -22.40 -3.98 33.32
C ASP A 559 -21.99 -2.59 32.83
N GLN A 560 -22.91 -1.62 33.00
CA GLN A 560 -22.68 -0.21 32.72
C GLN A 560 -22.84 0.60 34.00
N VAL A 561 -21.72 1.06 34.54
CA VAL A 561 -21.69 1.96 35.71
C VAL A 561 -20.81 3.14 35.36
N PHE A 562 -21.42 4.30 35.16
CA PHE A 562 -20.71 5.53 34.77
C PHE A 562 -20.40 6.40 35.98
N CYS A 563 -19.20 6.98 35.94
CA CYS A 563 -18.69 7.79 37.02
C CYS A 563 -19.49 9.09 37.27
N SER A 564 -20.17 9.59 36.24
CA SER A 564 -21.12 10.70 36.33
C SER A 564 -20.54 12.00 36.93
N LYS A 565 -19.39 12.45 36.41
CA LYS A 565 -18.74 13.70 36.84
C LYS A 565 -19.58 14.93 36.54
N SER A 566 -19.62 15.85 37.47
CA SER A 566 -20.35 17.11 37.29
C SER A 566 -19.67 18.01 36.26
N PRO A 567 -20.42 18.87 35.55
CA PRO A 567 -19.85 19.89 34.68
C PRO A 567 -18.79 20.74 35.42
N GLY A 568 -17.67 21.02 34.76
CA GLY A 568 -16.51 21.72 35.32
C GLY A 568 -15.41 20.81 35.90
N GLN A 569 -15.63 19.49 35.99
CA GLN A 569 -14.61 18.53 36.42
C GLN A 569 -13.77 18.00 35.26
N ALA A 570 -12.56 17.54 35.55
CA ALA A 570 -11.70 16.91 34.56
C ALA A 570 -12.35 15.65 33.96
N CYS A 571 -12.14 15.37 32.68
CA CYS A 571 -12.69 14.21 31.99
C CYS A 571 -11.72 13.59 31.00
N VAL A 572 -11.85 12.28 30.82
CA VAL A 572 -11.10 11.49 29.83
C VAL A 572 -11.90 11.37 28.53
N ALA A 573 -13.20 11.07 28.64
CA ALA A 573 -14.13 11.05 27.52
C ALA A 573 -15.55 11.44 27.98
N LYS A 574 -16.48 11.62 27.02
CA LYS A 574 -17.87 12.03 27.27
C LYS A 574 -18.62 11.13 28.28
N GLU A 575 -18.35 9.83 28.28
CA GLU A 575 -18.98 8.85 29.17
C GLU A 575 -18.59 9.02 30.65
N TRP A 576 -17.53 9.76 30.94
CA TRP A 576 -17.15 10.10 32.31
C TRP A 576 -17.94 11.28 32.85
N CYS A 577 -18.56 12.08 31.98
CA CYS A 577 -19.41 13.20 32.37
C CYS A 577 -20.81 12.72 32.75
N ARG A 578 -21.48 13.46 33.63
CA ARG A 578 -22.86 13.20 34.03
C ARG A 578 -23.80 13.29 32.83
N GLN A 579 -24.76 12.39 32.77
CA GLN A 579 -25.87 12.48 31.82
C GLN A 579 -26.85 13.57 32.26
N GLU A 580 -27.23 14.43 31.33
CA GLU A 580 -28.26 15.43 31.54
C GLU A 580 -29.43 15.16 30.58
N ASN A 581 -30.65 15.31 31.10
CA ASN A 581 -31.86 15.16 30.33
C ASN A 581 -32.07 16.42 29.50
N ILE A 582 -31.72 16.35 28.21
CA ILE A 582 -31.94 17.45 27.27
C ILE A 582 -33.27 17.28 26.54
N PRO A 583 -34.07 18.35 26.40
CA PRO A 583 -35.29 18.31 25.61
C PRO A 583 -34.90 18.26 24.13
N ASN A 584 -35.19 17.14 23.48
CA ASN A 584 -34.98 16.96 22.04
C ASN A 584 -36.34 16.81 21.34
N CYS A 585 -36.59 17.67 20.36
CA CYS A 585 -37.87 17.77 19.68
C CYS A 585 -37.83 17.06 18.33
N PHE A 586 -38.77 16.13 18.11
CA PHE A 586 -38.88 15.35 16.89
C PHE A 586 -40.25 15.58 16.24
N LYS A 587 -40.31 15.51 14.91
CA LYS A 587 -41.58 15.35 14.19
C LYS A 587 -42.00 13.88 14.33
N VAL A 588 -43.09 13.62 15.05
CA VAL A 588 -43.54 12.25 15.35
C VAL A 588 -44.82 11.95 14.58
N LYS A 589 -44.90 10.78 13.96
CA LYS A 589 -46.12 10.30 13.30
C LYS A 589 -47.25 10.10 14.31
N THR A 590 -48.40 10.71 14.06
CA THR A 590 -49.59 10.67 14.94
C THR A 590 -50.73 9.81 14.41
N GLY A 591 -50.60 9.25 13.20
CA GLY A 591 -51.62 8.43 12.55
C GLY A 591 -51.71 8.76 11.05
N SER A 592 -52.77 8.31 10.38
CA SER A 592 -53.06 8.66 8.98
C SER A 592 -54.37 9.44 8.89
N ASP A 593 -54.46 10.36 7.93
CA ASP A 593 -55.71 11.06 7.62
C ASP A 593 -56.70 10.17 6.85
N ASN A 594 -57.91 10.69 6.59
CA ASN A 594 -58.97 9.97 5.88
C ASN A 594 -58.63 9.63 4.40
N MET A 595 -57.48 10.08 3.90
CA MET A 595 -56.95 9.79 2.55
C MET A 595 -55.69 8.90 2.60
N GLY A 596 -55.33 8.40 3.78
CA GLY A 596 -54.18 7.52 3.98
C GLY A 596 -52.83 8.23 4.05
N GLN A 597 -52.79 9.57 4.09
CA GLN A 597 -51.54 10.33 4.23
C GLN A 597 -51.08 10.36 5.69
N PRO A 598 -49.77 10.26 5.97
CA PRO A 598 -49.26 10.29 7.33
C PRO A 598 -49.44 11.68 7.97
N THR A 599 -50.08 11.72 9.14
CA THR A 599 -50.15 12.90 10.00
C THR A 599 -48.99 12.89 11.00
N CYS A 600 -48.47 14.05 11.34
CA CYS A 600 -47.38 14.20 12.30
C CYS A 600 -47.56 15.42 13.20
N ALA A 601 -46.93 15.38 14.37
CA ALA A 601 -46.88 16.49 15.32
C ALA A 601 -45.47 16.64 15.90
N LEU A 602 -45.07 17.87 16.21
CA LEU A 602 -43.83 18.13 16.94
C LEU A 602 -44.00 17.70 18.41
N ARG A 603 -43.18 16.75 18.87
CA ARG A 603 -43.13 16.33 20.27
C ARG A 603 -41.70 16.38 20.79
N CYS A 604 -41.52 16.91 21.99
CA CYS A 604 -40.22 16.99 22.66
C CYS A 604 -40.13 15.93 23.75
N TYR A 605 -39.06 15.14 23.72
CA TYR A 605 -38.75 14.13 24.71
C TYR A 605 -37.45 14.49 25.42
N ASN A 606 -37.37 14.17 26.72
CA ASN A 606 -36.14 14.33 27.49
C ASN A 606 -35.23 13.13 27.21
N VAL A 607 -34.13 13.35 26.49
CA VAL A 607 -33.18 12.28 26.16
C VAL A 607 -31.96 12.38 27.09
N PRO A 608 -31.63 11.33 27.86
CA PRO A 608 -30.44 11.33 28.69
C PRO A 608 -29.21 11.35 27.78
N THR A 609 -28.47 12.46 27.81
CA THR A 609 -27.30 12.68 26.93
C THR A 609 -26.10 13.00 27.80
N PHE A 610 -24.96 12.37 27.52
CA PHE A 610 -23.70 12.66 28.21
C PHE A 610 -23.24 14.09 27.95
N GLY A 611 -22.69 14.75 28.98
CA GLY A 611 -21.93 15.98 28.79
C GLY A 611 -20.72 15.78 27.86
N ASN A 612 -20.32 16.85 27.19
CA ASN A 612 -19.17 16.83 26.30
C ASN A 612 -17.87 16.95 27.11
N CYS A 613 -16.83 16.23 26.69
CA CYS A 613 -15.49 16.40 27.26
C CYS A 613 -14.69 17.34 26.35
N THR A 614 -14.65 18.62 26.68
CA THR A 614 -13.97 19.65 25.87
C THR A 614 -12.76 20.18 26.62
N SER A 615 -11.58 20.12 26.02
CA SER A 615 -10.30 20.49 26.66
C SER A 615 -10.09 19.79 28.01
N GLY A 616 -10.45 18.51 28.09
CA GLY A 616 -10.33 17.70 29.31
C GLY A 616 -11.25 18.13 30.45
N THR A 617 -12.30 18.92 30.19
CA THR A 617 -13.30 19.34 31.20
C THR A 617 -14.73 19.02 30.74
N CYS A 618 -15.55 18.50 31.65
CA CYS A 618 -16.96 18.21 31.37
C CYS A 618 -17.74 19.50 31.16
N THR A 619 -18.35 19.65 29.99
CA THR A 619 -19.30 20.72 29.67
C THR A 619 -20.71 20.15 29.49
N PRO A 620 -21.77 20.90 29.87
CA PRO A 620 -23.14 20.46 29.64
C PRO A 620 -23.38 20.22 28.14
N PRO A 621 -24.18 19.20 27.77
CA PRO A 621 -24.50 18.96 26.37
C PRO A 621 -25.28 20.14 25.78
N ALA A 622 -25.02 20.48 24.52
CA ALA A 622 -25.75 21.53 23.83
C ALA A 622 -27.21 21.09 23.60
N ILE A 623 -28.17 22.00 23.83
CA ILE A 623 -29.58 21.74 23.53
C ILE A 623 -29.76 21.82 22.01
N PRO A 624 -30.27 20.76 21.35
CA PRO A 624 -30.53 20.78 19.92
C PRO A 624 -31.53 21.88 19.54
N ALA A 625 -31.35 22.49 18.37
CA ALA A 625 -32.32 23.45 17.86
C ALA A 625 -33.66 22.76 17.56
N VAL A 626 -34.76 23.40 17.96
CA VAL A 626 -36.11 22.89 17.69
C VAL A 626 -36.34 22.91 16.17
N PRO A 627 -36.72 21.78 15.54
CA PRO A 627 -37.02 21.73 14.11
C PRO A 627 -38.13 22.70 13.73
N ALA A 628 -38.00 23.36 12.58
CA ALA A 628 -39.08 24.16 12.02
C ALA A 628 -40.30 23.26 11.72
N PHE A 629 -41.46 23.60 12.27
CA PHE A 629 -42.70 22.87 12.09
C PHE A 629 -43.86 23.87 11.96
N ASP A 630 -44.59 23.79 10.84
CA ASP A 630 -45.82 24.55 10.63
C ASP A 630 -47.03 23.69 11.03
N PRO A 631 -47.76 24.04 12.10
CA PRO A 631 -48.95 23.29 12.52
C PRO A 631 -50.12 23.36 11.51
N ALA A 632 -50.13 24.36 10.63
CA ALA A 632 -51.20 24.53 9.64
C ALA A 632 -50.96 23.68 8.37
N ASN A 633 -49.70 23.42 8.01
CA ASN A 633 -49.28 22.55 6.91
C ASN A 633 -48.11 21.65 7.35
N PRO A 634 -48.38 20.56 8.08
CA PRO A 634 -47.33 19.73 8.65
C PRO A 634 -46.61 18.92 7.56
N ASP A 635 -45.32 19.21 7.35
CA ASP A 635 -44.45 18.37 6.51
C ASP A 635 -43.94 17.16 7.30
N CYS A 636 -44.48 15.99 6.95
CA CYS A 636 -44.27 14.71 7.61
C CYS A 636 -43.30 13.77 6.87
N SER A 637 -42.55 14.28 5.88
CA SER A 637 -41.55 13.51 5.12
C SER A 637 -40.45 12.92 6.02
N ASP A 638 -39.96 13.71 6.98
CA ASP A 638 -38.91 13.32 7.94
C ASP A 638 -39.46 12.85 9.30
N ALA A 639 -40.76 12.52 9.39
CA ALA A 639 -41.38 12.14 10.65
C ALA A 639 -40.95 10.73 11.10
N ILE A 640 -40.50 10.60 12.35
CA ILE A 640 -40.13 9.33 12.97
C ILE A 640 -41.31 8.72 13.73
N ASP A 641 -41.24 7.41 13.97
CA ASP A 641 -42.17 6.76 14.91
C ASP A 641 -41.88 7.22 16.35
N PRO A 642 -42.88 7.21 17.25
CA PRO A 642 -42.68 7.65 18.63
C PRO A 642 -41.58 6.82 19.31
N PRO A 643 -40.51 7.46 19.80
CA PRO A 643 -39.40 6.74 20.42
C PRO A 643 -39.88 6.02 21.69
N THR A 644 -39.64 4.71 21.78
CA THR A 644 -39.86 3.92 23.00
C THR A 644 -38.61 4.00 23.87
N PHE A 645 -38.65 4.84 24.91
CA PHE A 645 -37.59 4.87 25.93
C PHE A 645 -37.92 3.80 26.98
N ASN A 646 -37.08 2.77 27.09
CA ASN A 646 -37.04 1.88 28.26
C ASN A 646 -36.05 2.44 29.27
#